data_AF-A0A9P1DKE2-F1
#
_entry.id   AF-A0A9P1DKE2-F1
#
_cell.length_a   1.000
_cell.length_b   1.000
_cell.length_c   1.000
_cell.angle_alpha   90.00
_cell.angle_beta   90.00
_cell.angle_gamma   90.00
#
_symmetry.space_group_name_H-M   'P 1'
#
loop_
_entity.id
_entity.type
_entity.pdbx_description
1 polymer ?
#
loop_
_entity_poly.entity_id
_entity_poly.type
_entity_poly.pdbx_seq_one_letter_code
_entity_poly.pdbx_strand_id
1 'polypeptide(L)'
;MRQELEAAGREKEQVSNQAKREAQEKKDLLRQKLEATARKNAAPESVSPSPASVASQPTVSPLPPDDRTGGETVALVSDQRFTSSTHPQAWHCLYRMTRKADSCDAEIYKLWHEGGAKRDQLLKDFVCRCYTPSDDFNKNKAKLHALITLRQKSRHWRRNLQGYSWHTEDDMKTILKWSQRCIYDASSLKYLVQTRDDVEAGDEKIKELESEMKECGLYDSDFSLGDLLDEGEEETGELNDLYNEISKIEVTPAGKEKRAYADVNEKIRIATYFVKTASKAKAKPKAEGDDPCIPDSVDDILKTFVAPELEQIVTEATSATAAVRQANNTSRVAKWSSDKLHLDEFGELDGKRTSNKNRNLVKCLSKRGFMLGAPITYIKGVDGEHDVFSRHPGPEELSYCLPCLMHGDEGVGYRRKPVLQLLWGPLLRVGLGAANRLFLITTCPHKYYSGYNEGTAAGNPVVDRLMKECGRSACKAYYQGIPTKFGTFKLVFLGLAGDHPFQTKVCASLRGHLRKEICPWCEANTYDVPFEDCSSSARWRKTLFHSMPWKVPPPFAIVPGGDHPSFIKWDLMHMVPHGCARNFCASVVCMLCGPLGLFVPFPGSGLKKNRSLQAAYSLLESWLVCVGKSMRDLKEFTPENLQWKLNRDFPDSTCKASDCTLLTQWLLDLIGTMPWEMTEPLKVAYEGLQSLDQFQRLCYSGDRLFMDPARQRSTRDARVGFLNAYSKLAVYWHGQGWCLFGFTPKYHYTSHWDHELTEAIRNCLEWAWNPGAFSTPMMEDFVGLTSRISRTVHAGTVPLNTIRKYLLEMRRLW
;
A
#
# COMPACT_ATOMS: atom_id res chain seq x y z
N MET A 1 2.00 38.82 -45.77
CA MET A 1 2.56 38.27 -44.51
C MET A 1 2.00 38.90 -43.23
N ARG A 2 2.27 40.17 -42.86
CA ARG A 2 1.71 40.75 -41.61
C ARG A 2 0.17 40.79 -41.59
N GLN A 3 -0.44 41.20 -42.69
CA GLN A 3 -1.91 41.20 -42.85
C GLN A 3 -2.51 39.79 -42.83
N GLU A 4 -1.80 38.79 -43.35
CA GLU A 4 -2.23 37.38 -43.33
C GLU A 4 -2.15 36.80 -41.91
N LEU A 5 -1.14 37.17 -41.13
CA LEU A 5 -1.03 36.80 -39.72
C LEU A 5 -2.15 37.44 -38.87
N GLU A 6 -2.49 38.70 -39.16
CA GLU A 6 -3.62 39.39 -38.50
C GLU A 6 -4.98 38.81 -38.92
N ALA A 7 -5.13 38.34 -40.15
CA ALA A 7 -6.33 37.64 -40.61
C ALA A 7 -6.48 36.27 -39.91
N ALA A 8 -5.41 35.47 -39.86
CA ALA A 8 -5.40 34.18 -39.16
C ALA A 8 -5.63 34.32 -37.65
N GLY A 9 -5.16 35.42 -37.04
CA GLY A 9 -5.44 35.75 -35.64
C GLY A 9 -6.93 36.00 -35.38
N ARG A 10 -7.59 36.78 -36.24
CA ARG A 10 -9.03 37.07 -36.14
C ARG A 10 -9.91 35.84 -36.37
N GLU A 11 -9.51 34.96 -37.29
CA GLU A 11 -10.21 33.70 -37.53
C GLU A 11 -10.15 32.77 -36.32
N LYS A 12 -8.97 32.63 -35.69
CA LYS A 12 -8.82 31.86 -34.44
C LYS A 12 -9.65 32.43 -33.29
N GLU A 13 -9.73 33.76 -33.19
CA GLU A 13 -10.55 34.42 -32.16
C GLU A 13 -12.05 34.19 -32.40
N GLN A 14 -12.51 34.24 -33.65
CA GLN A 14 -13.90 33.91 -34.00
C GLN A 14 -14.26 32.46 -33.67
N VAL A 15 -13.40 31.50 -34.02
CA VAL A 15 -13.61 30.07 -33.69
C VAL A 15 -13.66 29.86 -32.17
N SER A 16 -12.78 30.53 -31.41
CA SER A 16 -12.79 30.47 -29.94
C SER A 16 -14.08 31.03 -29.35
N ASN A 17 -14.56 32.17 -29.86
CA ASN A 17 -15.78 32.80 -29.39
C ASN A 17 -17.04 32.00 -29.75
N GLN A 18 -17.06 31.34 -30.91
CA GLN A 18 -18.13 30.42 -31.30
C GLN A 18 -18.19 29.21 -30.36
N ALA A 19 -17.04 28.57 -30.07
CA ALA A 19 -16.99 27.44 -29.14
C ALA A 19 -17.48 27.81 -27.72
N LYS A 20 -17.18 29.03 -27.24
CA LYS A 20 -17.69 29.53 -25.95
C LYS A 20 -19.21 29.71 -25.95
N ARG A 21 -19.80 30.21 -27.04
CA ARG A 21 -21.26 30.34 -27.18
C ARG A 21 -21.95 28.98 -27.16
N GLU A 22 -21.47 28.03 -27.95
CA GLU A 22 -22.02 26.67 -27.99
C GLU A 22 -21.93 25.96 -26.62
N ALA A 23 -20.84 26.17 -25.88
CA ALA A 23 -20.68 25.63 -24.53
C ALA A 23 -21.68 26.23 -23.54
N GLN A 24 -21.94 27.54 -23.65
CA GLN A 24 -22.91 28.25 -22.81
C GLN A 24 -24.34 27.79 -23.12
N GLU A 25 -24.71 27.65 -24.39
CA GLU A 25 -26.02 27.13 -24.82
C GLU A 25 -26.27 25.72 -24.29
N LYS A 26 -25.27 24.83 -24.33
CA LYS A 26 -25.38 23.47 -23.76
C LYS A 26 -25.61 23.49 -22.25
N LYS A 27 -24.96 24.42 -21.54
CA LYS A 27 -25.11 24.60 -20.09
C LYS A 27 -26.51 25.09 -19.73
N ASP A 28 -27.04 26.04 -20.51
CA ASP A 28 -28.37 26.59 -20.30
C ASP A 28 -29.46 25.55 -20.63
N LEU A 29 -29.27 24.74 -21.68
CA LEU A 29 -30.15 23.62 -22.00
C LEU A 29 -30.18 22.56 -20.89
N LEU A 30 -29.03 22.25 -20.29
CA LEU A 30 -28.96 21.31 -19.16
C LEU A 30 -29.71 21.86 -17.93
N ARG A 31 -29.56 23.15 -17.65
CA ARG A 31 -30.27 23.82 -16.55
C ARG A 31 -31.79 23.77 -16.74
N GLN A 32 -32.27 24.03 -17.96
CA GLN A 32 -33.71 23.92 -18.29
C GLN A 32 -34.24 22.49 -18.09
N LYS A 33 -33.47 21.46 -18.47
CA LYS A 33 -33.86 20.05 -18.25
C LYS A 33 -33.97 19.70 -16.76
N LEU A 34 -33.06 20.20 -15.94
CA LEU A 34 -33.09 19.98 -14.49
C LEU A 34 -34.30 20.67 -13.85
N GLU A 35 -34.58 21.92 -14.24
CA GLU A 35 -35.74 22.66 -13.76
C GLU A 35 -37.07 22.00 -14.18
N ALA A 36 -37.17 21.49 -15.40
CA ALA A 36 -38.33 20.73 -15.87
C ALA A 36 -38.55 19.42 -15.08
N THR A 37 -37.47 18.76 -14.69
CA THR A 37 -37.52 17.53 -13.87
C THR A 37 -37.97 17.83 -12.45
N ALA A 38 -37.45 18.90 -11.84
CA ALA A 38 -37.87 19.35 -10.52
C ALA A 38 -39.37 19.70 -10.47
N ARG A 39 -39.90 20.34 -11.53
CA ARG A 39 -41.34 20.66 -11.64
C ARG A 39 -42.21 19.41 -11.75
N LYS A 40 -41.77 18.38 -12.46
CA LYS A 40 -42.52 17.10 -12.55
C LYS A 40 -42.63 16.40 -11.20
N ASN A 41 -41.61 16.52 -10.35
CA ASN A 41 -41.59 15.88 -9.03
C ASN A 41 -42.36 16.67 -7.96
N ALA A 42 -42.78 17.90 -8.25
CA ALA A 42 -43.47 18.78 -7.30
C ALA A 42 -45.00 18.75 -7.43
N ALA A 43 -45.58 17.89 -8.29
CA ALA A 43 -47.03 17.76 -8.40
C ALA A 43 -47.59 16.92 -7.22
N PRO A 44 -48.50 17.47 -6.39
CA PRO A 44 -49.05 16.74 -5.26
C PRO A 44 -50.09 15.71 -5.71
N GLU A 45 -49.94 14.46 -5.27
CA GLU A 45 -50.97 13.44 -5.39
C GLU A 45 -52.16 13.78 -4.48
N SER A 46 -53.34 13.90 -5.08
CA SER A 46 -54.60 14.17 -4.40
C SER A 46 -55.09 12.91 -3.66
N VAL A 47 -55.06 12.94 -2.33
CA VAL A 47 -55.70 11.92 -1.49
C VAL A 47 -57.10 12.40 -1.09
N SER A 48 -58.11 11.62 -1.46
CA SER A 48 -59.53 11.78 -1.12
C SER A 48 -59.84 11.34 0.32
N PRO A 49 -60.78 11.98 1.04
CA PRO A 49 -61.04 11.71 2.45
C PRO A 49 -62.24 10.77 2.71
N SER A 50 -62.22 10.07 3.84
CA SER A 50 -63.40 9.49 4.51
C SER A 50 -63.12 9.18 5.99
N PRO A 51 -64.16 9.13 6.85
CA PRO A 51 -64.23 10.03 8.00
C PRO A 51 -64.35 9.37 9.38
N ALA A 52 -64.02 10.17 10.42
CA ALA A 52 -64.54 10.19 11.81
C ALA A 52 -64.43 8.89 12.67
N SER A 53 -64.27 8.89 13.99
CA SER A 53 -64.81 9.79 15.01
C SER A 53 -64.11 9.62 16.39
N VAL A 54 -63.81 10.76 17.03
CA VAL A 54 -64.17 11.17 18.41
C VAL A 54 -63.75 10.30 19.62
N ALA A 55 -62.98 10.93 20.54
CA ALA A 55 -63.32 11.16 21.98
C ALA A 55 -62.02 11.51 22.75
N SER A 56 -61.69 12.79 22.96
CA SER A 56 -62.06 13.64 24.12
C SER A 56 -61.23 13.37 25.37
N GLN A 57 -60.47 14.36 25.87
CA GLN A 57 -60.25 14.69 27.29
C GLN A 57 -59.46 16.01 27.44
N PRO A 58 -59.55 16.69 28.61
CA PRO A 58 -59.92 18.10 28.66
C PRO A 58 -58.82 19.07 29.08
N THR A 59 -59.05 20.33 28.71
CA THR A 59 -58.40 21.56 29.14
C THR A 59 -58.64 21.84 30.64
N VAL A 60 -57.59 22.13 31.39
CA VAL A 60 -57.66 22.89 32.66
C VAL A 60 -56.58 23.97 32.67
N SER A 61 -57.03 25.14 33.11
CA SER A 61 -56.51 26.51 33.07
C SER A 61 -55.21 26.79 33.85
N PRO A 62 -54.58 27.97 33.63
CA PRO A 62 -53.25 28.30 34.14
C PRO A 62 -53.30 28.96 35.52
N LEU A 63 -52.22 28.80 36.29
CA LEU A 63 -51.94 29.54 37.53
C LEU A 63 -50.50 30.12 37.50
N PRO A 64 -50.25 31.18 38.28
CA PRO A 64 -49.32 32.29 37.95
C PRO A 64 -47.87 32.04 38.42
N PRO A 65 -46.91 32.91 38.06
CA PRO A 65 -45.50 32.64 38.27
C PRO A 65 -45.12 32.93 39.71
N ASP A 66 -44.41 31.98 40.32
CA ASP A 66 -43.72 32.18 41.59
C ASP A 66 -42.22 32.40 41.34
N ASP A 67 -41.76 33.48 41.93
CA ASP A 67 -40.43 34.06 41.85
C ASP A 67 -39.69 33.72 43.17
N ARG A 68 -38.37 33.56 43.09
CA ARG A 68 -37.41 33.12 44.16
C ARG A 68 -37.31 31.59 44.29
N THR A 69 -36.14 30.96 44.27
CA THR A 69 -34.95 31.20 45.11
C THR A 69 -33.71 30.51 44.52
N GLY A 70 -32.52 31.10 44.75
CA GLY A 70 -31.23 30.60 44.28
C GLY A 70 -30.83 29.22 44.81
N GLY A 71 -30.02 28.52 44.01
CA GLY A 71 -29.34 27.28 44.37
C GLY A 71 -27.83 27.51 44.48
N GLU A 72 -27.32 27.34 45.70
CA GLU A 72 -25.91 27.26 46.02
C GLU A 72 -25.24 26.08 45.30
N THR A 73 -24.06 26.32 44.72
CA THR A 73 -23.16 25.29 44.24
C THR A 73 -22.69 24.42 45.41
N VAL A 74 -23.25 23.22 45.53
CA VAL A 74 -22.82 22.19 46.49
C VAL A 74 -21.42 21.72 46.13
N ALA A 75 -20.48 21.86 47.06
CA ALA A 75 -19.13 21.30 46.95
C ALA A 75 -19.19 19.75 46.98
N LEU A 76 -18.58 19.12 45.97
CA LEU A 76 -18.43 17.67 45.86
C LEU A 76 -17.53 17.13 46.98
N VAL A 77 -18.11 16.37 47.91
CA VAL A 77 -17.39 15.55 48.90
C VAL A 77 -17.06 14.19 48.25
N SER A 78 -15.79 13.82 48.15
CA SER A 78 -15.31 12.72 47.28
C SER A 78 -15.60 11.29 47.76
N ASP A 79 -16.08 11.09 48.99
CA ASP A 79 -16.02 9.76 49.66
C ASP A 79 -17.39 9.09 49.90
N GLN A 80 -18.47 9.59 49.31
CA GLN A 80 -19.78 8.97 49.50
C GLN A 80 -19.89 7.63 48.75
N ARG A 81 -20.21 6.55 49.47
CA ARG A 81 -20.37 5.21 48.90
C ARG A 81 -21.74 5.08 48.21
N PHE A 82 -21.75 4.67 46.93
CA PHE A 82 -22.97 4.51 46.13
C PHE A 82 -23.50 3.07 46.26
N THR A 83 -24.61 2.92 46.97
CA THR A 83 -25.25 1.63 47.25
C THR A 83 -26.78 1.74 47.10
N SER A 84 -27.49 0.61 47.13
CA SER A 84 -28.96 0.59 47.14
C SER A 84 -29.58 1.34 48.32
N SER A 85 -28.88 1.44 49.47
CA SER A 85 -29.38 2.15 50.65
C SER A 85 -29.20 3.67 50.54
N THR A 86 -28.15 4.13 49.86
CA THR A 86 -27.85 5.57 49.72
C THR A 86 -28.62 6.22 48.58
N HIS A 87 -28.89 5.47 47.50
CA HIS A 87 -29.58 5.98 46.31
C HIS A 87 -30.67 5.00 45.82
N PRO A 88 -31.70 4.73 46.65
CA PRO A 88 -32.67 3.67 46.39
C PRO A 88 -33.46 3.87 45.10
N GLN A 89 -33.83 5.11 44.76
CA GLN A 89 -34.62 5.40 43.55
C GLN A 89 -33.80 5.16 42.26
N ALA A 90 -32.55 5.63 42.21
CA ALA A 90 -31.65 5.39 41.10
C ALA A 90 -31.33 3.89 40.96
N TRP A 91 -31.11 3.21 42.09
CA TRP A 91 -30.88 1.77 42.13
C TRP A 91 -32.06 0.98 41.57
N HIS A 92 -33.29 1.30 41.98
CA HIS A 92 -34.51 0.68 41.45
C HIS A 92 -34.71 0.94 39.95
N CYS A 93 -34.33 2.13 39.48
CA CYS A 93 -34.35 2.48 38.07
C CYS A 93 -33.39 1.56 37.28
N LEU A 94 -32.12 1.45 37.71
CA LEU A 94 -31.15 0.55 37.09
C LEU A 94 -31.59 -0.93 37.15
N TYR A 95 -32.06 -1.40 38.31
CA TYR A 95 -32.56 -2.75 38.48
C TYR A 95 -33.70 -3.07 37.50
N ARG A 96 -34.61 -2.12 37.27
CA ARG A 96 -35.70 -2.28 36.30
C ARG A 96 -35.18 -2.30 34.85
N MET A 97 -34.16 -1.51 34.53
CA MET A 97 -33.52 -1.52 33.20
C MET A 97 -32.75 -2.82 32.92
N THR A 98 -32.16 -3.43 33.94
CA THR A 98 -31.31 -4.61 33.78
C THR A 98 -32.04 -5.92 34.09
N ARG A 99 -33.35 -5.89 34.38
CA ARG A 99 -34.12 -7.09 34.71
C ARG A 99 -34.12 -8.15 33.59
N LYS A 100 -33.99 -7.74 32.32
CA LYS A 100 -33.86 -8.64 31.17
C LYS A 100 -32.69 -8.22 30.28
N ALA A 101 -31.96 -9.19 29.74
CA ALA A 101 -30.77 -8.94 28.91
C ALA A 101 -31.07 -8.19 27.60
N ASP A 102 -32.28 -8.33 27.07
CA ASP A 102 -32.76 -7.66 25.86
C ASP A 102 -33.28 -6.23 26.12
N SER A 103 -33.41 -5.83 27.38
CA SER A 103 -34.03 -4.56 27.74
C SER A 103 -33.06 -3.38 27.87
N CYS A 104 -31.75 -3.61 27.86
CA CYS A 104 -30.72 -2.58 27.88
C CYS A 104 -29.48 -3.00 27.07
N ASP A 105 -28.47 -2.14 27.02
CA ASP A 105 -27.20 -2.44 26.36
C ASP A 105 -26.50 -3.63 27.05
N ALA A 106 -25.88 -4.50 26.26
CA ALA A 106 -25.22 -5.70 26.77
C ALA A 106 -24.14 -5.40 27.82
N GLU A 107 -23.46 -4.26 27.72
CA GLU A 107 -22.46 -3.83 28.69
C GLU A 107 -23.08 -3.35 30.01
N ILE A 108 -24.20 -2.60 29.96
CA ILE A 108 -24.97 -2.20 31.15
C ILE A 108 -25.43 -3.45 31.90
N TYR A 109 -26.00 -4.40 31.17
CA TYR A 109 -26.49 -5.67 31.73
C TYR A 109 -25.34 -6.44 32.41
N LYS A 110 -24.20 -6.55 31.72
CA LYS A 110 -23.00 -7.23 32.22
C LYS A 110 -22.45 -6.56 33.48
N LEU A 111 -22.18 -5.25 33.46
CA LEU A 111 -21.63 -4.50 34.59
C LEU A 111 -22.51 -4.60 35.83
N TRP A 112 -23.83 -4.58 35.65
CA TRP A 112 -24.78 -4.74 36.75
C TRP A 112 -24.77 -6.15 37.35
N HIS A 113 -24.74 -7.20 36.52
CA HIS A 113 -24.82 -8.59 36.98
C HIS A 113 -23.50 -9.16 37.47
N GLU A 114 -22.35 -8.61 37.06
CA GLU A 114 -21.04 -8.94 37.63
C GLU A 114 -20.96 -8.60 39.14
N GLY A 115 -21.79 -7.65 39.60
CA GLY A 115 -21.90 -7.31 41.02
C GLY A 115 -20.66 -6.59 41.57
N GLY A 116 -20.61 -6.47 42.91
CA GLY A 116 -19.49 -5.85 43.62
C GLY A 116 -19.16 -4.43 43.13
N ALA A 117 -17.86 -4.15 43.02
CA ALA A 117 -17.35 -2.83 42.65
C ALA A 117 -17.84 -2.33 41.28
N LYS A 118 -18.07 -3.22 40.31
CA LYS A 118 -18.53 -2.83 38.96
C LYS A 118 -19.99 -2.38 38.95
N ARG A 119 -20.84 -2.99 39.78
CA ARG A 119 -22.21 -2.54 39.99
C ARG A 119 -22.24 -1.19 40.70
N ASP A 120 -21.43 -1.05 41.74
CA ASP A 120 -21.35 0.19 42.53
C ASP A 120 -20.83 1.34 41.67
N GLN A 121 -19.85 1.09 40.79
CA GLN A 121 -19.36 2.07 39.83
C GLN A 121 -20.42 2.44 38.77
N LEU A 122 -21.14 1.46 38.21
CA LEU A 122 -22.25 1.74 37.30
C LEU A 122 -23.35 2.57 37.96
N LEU A 123 -23.67 2.28 39.23
CA LEU A 123 -24.63 3.05 40.02
C LEU A 123 -24.13 4.47 40.29
N LYS A 124 -22.85 4.64 40.65
CA LYS A 124 -22.23 5.95 40.83
C LYS A 124 -22.31 6.77 39.55
N ASP A 125 -21.91 6.20 38.42
CA ASP A 125 -21.96 6.88 37.12
C ASP A 125 -23.39 7.26 36.75
N PHE A 126 -24.34 6.34 36.96
CA PHE A 126 -25.75 6.62 36.69
C PHE A 126 -26.28 7.75 37.58
N VAL A 127 -26.02 7.73 38.89
CA VAL A 127 -26.47 8.76 39.82
C VAL A 127 -25.84 10.11 39.49
N CYS A 128 -24.52 10.16 39.31
CA CYS A 128 -23.80 11.41 39.13
C CYS A 128 -23.99 12.04 37.75
N ARG A 129 -24.22 11.23 36.70
CA ARG A 129 -24.16 11.72 35.31
C ARG A 129 -25.44 11.55 34.51
N CYS A 130 -26.35 10.66 34.89
CA CYS A 130 -27.51 10.32 34.07
C CYS A 130 -28.85 10.47 34.79
N TYR A 131 -28.89 10.27 36.10
CA TYR A 131 -30.13 10.14 36.85
C TYR A 131 -30.62 11.50 37.32
N THR A 132 -31.81 11.87 36.88
CA THR A 132 -32.54 13.03 37.37
C THR A 132 -33.84 12.52 38.01
N PRO A 133 -34.10 12.75 39.32
CA PRO A 133 -35.28 12.22 40.00
C PRO A 133 -36.61 12.68 39.38
N SER A 134 -36.64 13.86 38.77
CA SER A 134 -37.81 14.42 38.08
C SER A 134 -38.05 13.85 36.68
N ASP A 135 -37.06 13.15 36.09
CA ASP A 135 -37.20 12.53 34.77
C ASP A 135 -37.89 11.18 34.86
N ASP A 136 -38.69 10.87 33.84
CA ASP A 136 -39.30 9.55 33.71
C ASP A 136 -38.25 8.45 33.47
N PHE A 137 -38.69 7.20 33.64
CA PHE A 137 -37.84 6.02 33.48
C PHE A 137 -37.15 5.95 32.10
N ASN A 138 -37.85 6.32 31.03
CA ASN A 138 -37.33 6.21 29.67
C ASN A 138 -36.28 7.28 29.38
N LYS A 139 -36.45 8.50 29.91
CA LYS A 139 -35.44 9.57 29.81
C LYS A 139 -34.15 9.20 30.53
N ASN A 140 -34.25 8.74 31.78
CA ASN A 140 -33.09 8.28 32.53
C ASN A 140 -32.40 7.07 31.84
N LYS A 141 -33.19 6.17 31.24
CA LYS A 141 -32.66 5.06 30.42
C LYS A 141 -31.89 5.56 29.20
N ALA A 142 -32.45 6.50 28.45
CA ALA A 142 -31.83 7.05 27.26
C ALA A 142 -30.49 7.73 27.60
N LYS A 143 -30.43 8.50 28.70
CA LYS A 143 -29.19 9.13 29.18
C LYS A 143 -28.10 8.12 29.51
N LEU A 144 -28.43 7.03 30.20
CA LEU A 144 -27.46 5.97 30.51
C LEU A 144 -26.97 5.24 29.25
N HIS A 145 -27.86 4.94 28.32
CA HIS A 145 -27.49 4.33 27.04
C HIS A 145 -26.54 5.25 26.25
N ALA A 146 -26.81 6.56 26.24
CA ALA A 146 -25.96 7.53 25.59
C ALA A 146 -24.56 7.58 26.24
N LEU A 147 -24.47 7.59 27.58
CA LEU A 147 -23.20 7.57 28.31
C LEU A 147 -22.37 6.31 27.97
N ILE A 148 -23.00 5.14 27.93
CA ILE A 148 -22.30 3.87 27.64
C ILE A 148 -21.88 3.79 26.18
N THR A 149 -22.74 4.23 25.25
CA THR A 149 -22.40 4.36 23.83
C THR A 149 -21.19 5.28 23.66
N LEU A 150 -21.17 6.41 24.36
CA LEU A 150 -20.07 7.37 24.33
C LEU A 150 -18.78 6.77 24.90
N ARG A 151 -18.84 5.97 25.98
CA ARG A 151 -17.68 5.22 26.50
C ARG A 151 -17.19 4.13 25.54
N GLN A 152 -18.08 3.42 24.86
CA GLN A 152 -17.73 2.42 23.85
C GLN A 152 -17.05 3.07 22.65
N LYS A 153 -17.63 4.17 22.13
CA LYS A 153 -17.03 4.98 21.07
C LYS A 153 -15.69 5.57 21.52
N SER A 154 -15.58 6.07 22.76
CA SER A 154 -14.32 6.59 23.32
C SER A 154 -13.25 5.53 23.48
N ARG A 155 -13.59 4.28 23.86
CA ARG A 155 -12.64 3.15 23.89
C ARG A 155 -12.23 2.69 22.49
N HIS A 156 -13.17 2.70 21.54
CA HIS A 156 -12.86 2.45 20.14
C HIS A 156 -11.94 3.55 19.59
N TRP A 157 -12.19 4.80 19.96
CA TRP A 157 -11.38 5.96 19.63
C TRP A 157 -9.98 5.89 20.25
N ARG A 158 -9.85 5.58 21.56
CA ARG A 158 -8.55 5.34 22.22
C ARG A 158 -7.76 4.22 21.54
N ARG A 159 -8.41 3.12 21.14
CA ARG A 159 -7.78 2.07 20.34
C ARG A 159 -7.31 2.57 18.97
N ASN A 160 -8.07 3.47 18.35
CA ASN A 160 -7.73 4.09 17.08
C ASN A 160 -6.72 5.25 17.19
N LEU A 161 -6.47 5.75 18.41
CA LEU A 161 -5.48 6.80 18.73
C LEU A 161 -4.16 6.25 19.29
N GLN A 162 -3.87 4.96 19.11
CA GLN A 162 -2.53 4.45 19.37
C GLN A 162 -1.50 5.24 18.55
N GLY A 163 -0.70 6.08 19.22
CA GLY A 163 0.23 7.02 18.58
C GLY A 163 0.02 8.51 18.91
N TYR A 164 -0.81 8.87 19.89
CA TYR A 164 -0.93 10.23 20.43
C TYR A 164 -0.67 10.22 21.95
N SER A 165 -0.01 11.25 22.47
CA SER A 165 0.19 11.47 23.90
C SER A 165 -0.06 12.93 24.26
N TRP A 166 -0.66 13.16 25.42
CA TRP A 166 -0.81 14.51 25.96
C TRP A 166 0.52 14.97 26.53
N HIS A 167 1.00 16.12 26.08
CA HIS A 167 2.21 16.76 26.58
C HIS A 167 1.87 18.14 27.10
N THR A 168 2.38 18.47 28.28
CA THR A 168 2.35 19.85 28.77
C THR A 168 3.27 20.72 27.92
N GLU A 169 3.13 22.03 28.01
CA GLU A 169 4.06 22.95 27.32
C GLU A 169 5.52 22.71 27.73
N ASP A 170 5.75 22.28 28.98
CA ASP A 170 7.07 21.95 29.49
C ASP A 170 7.59 20.63 28.90
N ASP A 171 6.73 19.61 28.75
CA ASP A 171 7.06 18.37 28.03
C ASP A 171 7.39 18.64 26.56
N MET A 172 6.65 19.55 25.92
CA MET A 172 6.91 19.97 24.53
C MET A 172 8.29 20.61 24.37
N LYS A 173 8.73 21.40 25.36
CA LYS A 173 10.06 22.03 25.38
C LYS A 173 11.16 21.04 25.72
N THR A 174 10.94 20.16 26.69
CA THR A 174 11.98 19.30 27.26
C THR A 174 12.12 17.95 26.54
N ILE A 175 11.01 17.27 26.26
CA ILE A 175 10.98 15.93 25.65
C ILE A 175 11.07 16.05 24.12
N LEU A 176 10.33 16.98 23.52
CA LEU A 176 10.23 17.12 22.06
C LEU A 176 11.15 18.21 21.46
N LYS A 177 11.92 18.92 22.31
CA LYS A 177 12.93 19.94 21.94
C LYS A 177 12.39 21.04 21.02
N TRP A 178 11.12 21.41 21.18
CA TRP A 178 10.48 22.43 20.35
C TRP A 178 10.92 23.83 20.79
N SER A 179 11.48 24.64 19.88
CA SER A 179 12.06 25.96 20.20
C SER A 179 11.49 27.09 19.33
N GLN A 180 10.38 27.69 19.77
CA GLN A 180 10.03 29.08 19.46
C GLN A 180 9.02 29.63 20.47
N ARG A 181 9.16 30.92 20.82
CA ARG A 181 8.29 31.66 21.75
C ARG A 181 6.84 31.66 21.27
N CYS A 182 5.93 31.05 22.02
CA CYS A 182 4.49 31.28 21.88
C CYS A 182 4.12 32.58 22.63
N ILE A 183 3.16 33.35 22.08
CA ILE A 183 2.77 34.69 22.56
C ILE A 183 1.43 34.61 23.33
N TYR A 184 1.21 33.60 24.17
CA TYR A 184 -0.01 33.51 24.98
C TYR A 184 0.29 32.94 26.38
N ASP A 185 -0.31 33.57 27.39
CA ASP A 185 -0.11 33.35 28.84
C ASP A 185 -1.23 32.46 29.45
N ALA A 186 -0.90 31.97 30.64
CA ALA A 186 -1.26 30.83 31.45
C ALA A 186 -2.73 30.53 31.77
N SER A 187 -3.12 29.30 31.39
CA SER A 187 -3.62 28.30 32.33
C SER A 187 -3.41 26.92 31.69
N SER A 188 -2.55 26.09 32.28
CA SER A 188 -2.00 24.81 31.79
C SER A 188 -2.71 24.17 30.59
N LEU A 189 -2.31 24.56 29.38
CA LEU A 189 -2.73 23.91 28.15
C LEU A 189 -1.96 22.60 27.99
N LYS A 190 -2.67 21.47 28.11
CA LYS A 190 -2.17 20.17 27.65
C LYS A 190 -2.38 20.11 26.13
N TYR A 191 -1.33 19.77 25.40
CA TYR A 191 -1.37 19.62 23.94
C TYR A 191 -1.49 18.12 23.62
N LEU A 192 -2.53 17.73 22.87
CA LEU A 192 -2.58 16.39 22.31
C LEU A 192 -1.58 16.33 21.17
N VAL A 193 -0.49 15.62 21.39
CA VAL A 193 0.66 15.65 20.49
C VAL A 193 0.83 14.27 19.89
N GLN A 194 0.79 14.27 18.58
CA GLN A 194 0.88 13.07 17.78
C GLN A 194 2.32 12.54 17.83
N THR A 195 2.53 11.37 18.42
CA THR A 195 3.83 10.71 18.48
C THR A 195 4.11 9.84 17.25
N ARG A 196 3.13 9.64 16.35
CA ARG A 196 3.29 9.00 15.02
C ARG A 196 2.35 9.53 13.91
N ASP A 197 2.91 9.66 12.69
CA ASP A 197 2.37 10.33 11.50
C ASP A 197 1.12 9.68 10.84
N ASP A 198 -0.09 10.05 11.24
CA ASP A 198 -1.33 9.89 10.45
C ASP A 198 -2.34 11.00 10.83
N VAL A 199 -2.26 12.14 10.13
CA VAL A 199 -2.93 13.41 10.47
C VAL A 199 -4.41 13.46 10.05
N GLU A 200 -4.80 12.75 8.99
CA GLU A 200 -6.09 13.03 8.32
C GLU A 200 -7.30 12.30 8.95
N ALA A 201 -7.10 11.21 9.70
CA ALA A 201 -8.20 10.47 10.32
C ALA A 201 -8.63 11.02 11.69
N GLY A 202 -7.82 11.84 12.34
CA GLY A 202 -8.10 12.39 13.67
C GLY A 202 -9.09 13.55 13.62
N ASP A 203 -8.80 14.56 12.79
CA ASP A 203 -9.58 15.80 12.74
C ASP A 203 -11.02 15.62 12.20
N GLU A 204 -11.22 14.75 11.20
CA GLU A 204 -12.56 14.46 10.69
C GLU A 204 -13.40 13.68 11.71
N LYS A 205 -12.78 12.77 12.46
CA LYS A 205 -13.46 11.99 13.51
C LYS A 205 -13.76 12.80 14.78
N ILE A 206 -12.93 13.80 15.10
CA ILE A 206 -13.20 14.74 16.20
C ILE A 206 -14.44 15.57 15.87
N LYS A 207 -14.54 16.08 14.64
CA LYS A 207 -15.72 16.85 14.19
C LYS A 207 -16.99 16.00 14.13
N GLU A 208 -16.88 14.73 13.72
CA GLU A 208 -17.99 13.78 13.73
C GLU A 208 -18.49 13.54 15.17
N LEU A 209 -17.58 13.34 16.12
CA LEU A 209 -17.92 13.13 17.54
C LEU A 209 -18.55 14.38 18.18
N GLU A 210 -18.01 15.56 17.92
CA GLU A 210 -18.59 16.83 18.40
C GLU A 210 -20.01 17.04 17.86
N SER A 211 -20.27 16.68 16.60
CA SER A 211 -21.60 16.74 16.00
C SER A 211 -22.57 15.75 16.66
N GLU A 212 -22.15 14.51 16.88
CA GLU A 212 -22.98 13.49 17.54
C GLU A 212 -23.28 13.83 19.01
N MET A 213 -22.29 14.33 19.76
CA MET A 213 -22.47 14.76 21.16
C MET A 213 -23.45 15.92 21.27
N LYS A 214 -23.42 16.85 20.31
CA LYS A 214 -24.37 17.95 20.21
C LYS A 214 -25.78 17.46 19.87
N GLU A 215 -25.92 16.49 18.96
CA GLU A 215 -27.22 15.88 18.63
C GLU A 215 -27.85 15.12 19.80
N CYS A 216 -27.03 14.49 20.66
CA CYS A 216 -27.51 13.80 21.86
C CYS A 216 -27.79 14.73 23.05
N GLY A 217 -27.59 16.04 22.93
CA GLY A 217 -27.78 17.01 24.01
C GLY A 217 -26.77 16.87 25.17
N LEU A 218 -25.61 16.25 24.90
CA LEU A 218 -24.55 16.01 25.88
C LEU A 218 -23.42 17.05 25.82
N TYR A 219 -23.48 17.98 24.86
CA TYR A 219 -22.46 19.02 24.66
C TYR A 219 -23.05 20.41 24.91
N ASP A 220 -22.72 20.96 26.08
CA ASP A 220 -22.84 22.37 26.47
C ASP A 220 -21.41 22.97 26.46
N SER A 221 -21.28 24.26 26.17
CA SER A 221 -20.05 25.06 26.24
C SER A 221 -19.17 24.87 27.50
N ASP A 222 -19.71 24.33 28.60
CA ASP A 222 -18.98 24.14 29.86
C ASP A 222 -18.38 22.72 30.05
N PHE A 223 -18.47 21.82 29.07
CA PHE A 223 -17.98 20.42 29.19
C PHE A 223 -16.72 20.14 28.37
N SER A 224 -15.58 19.88 29.03
CA SER A 224 -14.29 19.58 28.38
C SER A 224 -14.13 18.10 28.05
N LEU A 225 -13.70 17.78 26.83
CA LEU A 225 -13.41 16.41 26.37
C LEU A 225 -12.32 15.69 27.21
N GLY A 226 -11.53 16.44 27.99
CA GLY A 226 -10.43 15.91 28.81
C GLY A 226 -10.87 14.97 29.93
N ASP A 227 -12.01 15.23 30.56
CA ASP A 227 -12.46 14.50 31.77
C ASP A 227 -12.92 13.06 31.46
N LEU A 228 -13.21 12.76 30.19
CA LEU A 228 -13.67 11.45 29.74
C LEU A 228 -12.52 10.49 29.34
N LEU A 229 -11.31 11.03 29.23
CA LEU A 229 -10.14 10.33 28.69
C LEU A 229 -9.13 9.90 29.77
N ASP A 230 -9.20 10.47 30.97
CA ASP A 230 -8.26 10.22 32.08
C ASP A 230 -8.60 8.98 32.96
N GLU A 231 -9.72 8.27 32.73
CA GLU A 231 -10.14 7.12 33.57
C GLU A 231 -9.45 5.78 33.20
N GLY A 232 -8.11 5.67 33.06
CA GLY A 232 -7.54 4.37 32.67
C GLY A 232 -6.03 4.11 32.79
N GLU A 233 -5.27 4.79 33.64
CA GLU A 233 -3.82 4.52 33.78
C GLU A 233 -3.45 3.31 34.67
N GLU A 234 -4.39 2.66 35.37
CA GLU A 234 -4.06 1.54 36.27
C GLU A 234 -3.90 0.16 35.60
N GLU A 235 -4.42 -0.06 34.38
CA GLU A 235 -4.37 -1.40 33.72
C GLU A 235 -3.10 -1.65 32.88
N THR A 236 -2.22 -0.65 32.68
CA THR A 236 -1.04 -0.79 31.81
C THR A 236 0.23 -1.31 32.51
N GLY A 237 0.23 -1.44 33.83
CA GLY A 237 1.37 -1.94 34.61
C GLY A 237 1.71 -3.41 34.31
N GLU A 238 0.70 -4.28 34.27
CA GLU A 238 0.91 -5.73 34.12
C GLU A 238 1.37 -6.15 32.71
N LEU A 239 1.04 -5.36 31.68
CA LEU A 239 1.45 -5.67 30.30
C LEU A 239 2.93 -5.33 30.03
N ASN A 240 3.46 -4.30 30.71
CA ASN A 240 4.85 -3.89 30.57
C ASN A 240 5.81 -4.86 31.29
N ASP A 241 5.39 -5.46 32.40
CA ASP A 241 6.18 -6.47 33.10
C ASP A 241 6.30 -7.77 32.28
N LEU A 242 5.22 -8.18 31.60
CA LEU A 242 5.23 -9.33 30.69
C LEU A 242 6.10 -9.08 29.44
N TYR A 243 6.10 -7.84 28.91
CA TYR A 243 6.93 -7.46 27.77
C TYR A 243 8.43 -7.42 28.13
N ASN A 244 8.74 -6.98 29.36
CA ASN A 244 10.10 -6.96 29.90
C ASN A 244 10.63 -8.37 30.23
N GLU A 245 9.79 -9.34 30.58
CA GLU A 245 10.19 -10.75 30.69
C GLU A 245 10.44 -11.42 29.34
N ILE A 246 9.58 -11.17 28.34
CA ILE A 246 9.72 -11.74 26.99
C ILE A 246 10.98 -11.20 26.28
N SER A 247 11.37 -9.95 26.55
CA SER A 247 12.56 -9.34 25.95
C SER A 247 13.91 -9.91 26.45
N LYS A 248 13.91 -10.69 27.53
CA LYS A 248 15.10 -11.36 28.09
C LYS A 248 15.42 -12.71 27.46
N ILE A 249 14.57 -13.21 26.56
CA ILE A 249 14.79 -14.48 25.87
C ILE A 249 15.62 -14.22 24.60
N GLU A 250 16.93 -14.48 24.66
CA GLU A 250 17.80 -14.40 23.48
C GLU A 250 17.44 -15.49 22.46
N VAL A 251 16.89 -15.09 21.32
CA VAL A 251 16.83 -15.92 20.11
C VAL A 251 17.62 -15.22 19.01
N THR A 252 18.71 -15.85 18.59
CA THR A 252 19.53 -15.40 17.45
C THR A 252 18.81 -15.69 16.13
N PRO A 253 18.71 -14.72 15.19
CA PRO A 253 17.96 -14.93 13.96
C PRO A 253 18.86 -15.35 12.80
N ALA A 254 18.50 -16.44 12.11
CA ALA A 254 18.81 -16.61 10.69
C ALA A 254 17.65 -17.34 10.01
N GLY A 255 16.96 -16.63 9.13
CA GLY A 255 15.84 -17.15 8.35
C GLY A 255 16.31 -17.96 7.15
N LYS A 256 15.87 -19.23 7.09
CA LYS A 256 15.42 -19.96 5.89
C LYS A 256 15.13 -21.42 6.30
N GLU A 257 14.03 -21.67 7.03
CA GLU A 257 13.50 -23.04 7.18
C GLU A 257 12.12 -23.10 7.84
N LYS A 258 11.29 -22.08 7.59
CA LYS A 258 9.92 -22.03 8.14
C LYS A 258 9.03 -23.20 7.70
N ARG A 259 9.36 -23.97 6.64
CA ARG A 259 8.49 -25.07 6.15
C ARG A 259 8.64 -26.37 6.94
N ALA A 260 9.86 -26.81 7.24
CA ALA A 260 10.07 -28.01 8.05
C ALA A 260 9.64 -27.80 9.51
N TYR A 261 9.90 -26.59 10.05
CA TYR A 261 9.49 -26.22 11.40
C TYR A 261 7.97 -25.99 11.54
N ALA A 262 7.30 -25.55 10.47
CA ALA A 262 5.83 -25.42 10.46
C ALA A 262 5.13 -26.78 10.43
N ASP A 263 5.66 -27.77 9.69
CA ASP A 263 5.09 -29.11 9.63
C ASP A 263 5.16 -29.82 11.00
N VAL A 264 6.29 -29.71 11.69
CA VAL A 264 6.47 -30.24 13.05
C VAL A 264 5.56 -29.52 14.06
N ASN A 265 5.45 -28.19 13.97
CA ASN A 265 4.57 -27.42 14.85
C ASN A 265 3.08 -27.72 14.62
N GLU A 266 2.67 -28.01 13.38
CA GLU A 266 1.30 -28.40 13.06
C GLU A 266 0.97 -29.79 13.62
N LYS A 267 1.89 -30.75 13.49
CA LYS A 267 1.75 -32.09 14.11
C LYS A 267 1.63 -32.00 15.65
N ILE A 268 2.43 -31.14 16.30
CA ILE A 268 2.34 -30.88 17.74
C ILE A 268 0.99 -30.24 18.11
N ARG A 269 0.47 -29.32 17.28
CA ARG A 269 -0.83 -28.68 17.47
C ARG A 269 -1.98 -29.67 17.40
N ILE A 270 -1.96 -30.57 16.42
CA ILE A 270 -2.95 -31.63 16.24
C ILE A 270 -2.94 -32.60 17.43
N ALA A 271 -1.75 -33.05 17.86
CA ALA A 271 -1.61 -33.92 19.03
C ALA A 271 -2.15 -33.24 20.32
N THR A 272 -1.83 -31.97 20.53
CA THR A 272 -2.33 -31.18 21.67
C THR A 272 -3.85 -31.00 21.64
N TYR A 273 -4.44 -30.88 20.45
CA TYR A 273 -5.89 -30.80 20.28
C TYR A 273 -6.59 -32.12 20.67
N PHE A 274 -6.04 -33.26 20.28
CA PHE A 274 -6.59 -34.58 20.67
C PHE A 274 -6.52 -34.80 22.18
N VAL A 275 -5.41 -34.45 22.84
CA VAL A 275 -5.27 -34.54 24.30
C VAL A 275 -6.27 -33.64 25.03
N LYS A 276 -6.50 -32.41 24.54
CA LYS A 276 -7.50 -31.50 25.11
C LYS A 276 -8.94 -31.99 24.90
N THR A 277 -9.21 -32.64 23.77
CA THR A 277 -10.54 -33.16 23.44
C THR A 277 -10.88 -34.40 24.26
N ALA A 278 -9.92 -35.31 24.45
CA ALA A 278 -10.03 -36.45 25.35
C ALA A 278 -10.22 -36.01 26.83
N SER A 279 -9.51 -34.96 27.24
CA SER A 279 -9.64 -34.38 28.59
C SER A 279 -11.01 -33.74 28.83
N LYS A 280 -11.62 -33.14 27.79
CA LYS A 280 -12.99 -32.57 27.85
C LYS A 280 -14.08 -33.64 27.86
N ALA A 281 -13.86 -34.79 27.24
CA ALA A 281 -14.80 -35.92 27.30
C ALA A 281 -14.98 -36.46 28.74
N LYS A 282 -13.98 -36.26 29.61
CA LYS A 282 -14.00 -36.61 31.04
C LYS A 282 -14.93 -35.71 31.89
N ALA A 283 -15.34 -34.56 31.39
CA ALA A 283 -16.10 -33.55 32.15
C ALA A 283 -17.63 -33.64 31.99
N LYS A 284 -18.15 -34.70 31.35
CA LYS A 284 -19.59 -34.94 31.23
C LYS A 284 -20.02 -36.01 32.24
N PRO A 285 -21.00 -35.78 33.13
CA PRO A 285 -21.47 -36.81 34.04
C PRO A 285 -22.11 -37.96 33.25
N LYS A 286 -21.76 -39.20 33.62
CA LYS A 286 -22.32 -40.44 33.07
C LYS A 286 -23.84 -40.47 33.28
N ALA A 287 -24.59 -40.63 32.20
CA ALA A 287 -25.91 -41.25 32.25
C ALA A 287 -25.71 -42.77 32.21
N GLU A 288 -26.43 -43.47 33.07
CA GLU A 288 -26.37 -44.93 33.26
C GLU A 288 -26.75 -45.70 31.99
N GLY A 289 -26.01 -46.78 31.71
CA GLY A 289 -26.26 -47.71 30.63
C GLY A 289 -25.02 -48.55 30.35
N ASP A 290 -25.02 -49.80 30.82
CA ASP A 290 -23.93 -50.76 30.66
C ASP A 290 -23.77 -51.22 29.20
N ASP A 291 -22.57 -51.07 28.65
CA ASP A 291 -22.14 -51.72 27.40
C ASP A 291 -20.69 -52.25 27.58
N PRO A 292 -20.47 -53.59 27.61
CA PRO A 292 -19.18 -54.18 27.94
C PRO A 292 -18.33 -54.40 26.69
N CYS A 293 -17.67 -53.36 26.17
CA CYS A 293 -16.60 -53.56 25.18
C CYS A 293 -15.60 -52.39 24.99
N ILE A 294 -15.37 -51.55 26.01
CA ILE A 294 -14.41 -50.44 25.94
C ILE A 294 -13.21 -50.72 26.87
N PRO A 295 -11.94 -50.57 26.43
CA PRO A 295 -10.77 -50.77 27.27
C PRO A 295 -10.81 -49.87 28.52
N ASP A 296 -10.58 -50.45 29.69
CA ASP A 296 -10.87 -49.84 30.99
C ASP A 296 -9.92 -48.72 31.43
N SER A 297 -8.91 -48.34 30.64
CA SER A 297 -8.10 -47.16 30.97
C SER A 297 -7.60 -46.39 29.75
N VAL A 298 -7.74 -45.06 29.83
CA VAL A 298 -7.12 -44.10 28.90
C VAL A 298 -5.59 -44.24 28.92
N ASP A 299 -5.01 -44.75 30.01
CA ASP A 299 -3.57 -45.01 30.12
C ASP A 299 -3.12 -46.13 29.17
N ASP A 300 -3.97 -47.12 28.88
CA ASP A 300 -3.67 -48.16 27.90
C ASP A 300 -3.78 -47.63 26.47
N ILE A 301 -4.76 -46.78 26.16
CA ILE A 301 -4.87 -46.14 24.84
C ILE A 301 -3.69 -45.19 24.59
N LEU A 302 -3.27 -44.42 25.60
CA LEU A 302 -2.12 -43.52 25.50
C LEU A 302 -0.80 -44.28 25.35
N LYS A 303 -0.63 -45.42 26.04
CA LYS A 303 0.57 -46.26 25.92
C LYS A 303 0.63 -47.03 24.61
N THR A 304 -0.49 -47.55 24.11
CA THR A 304 -0.50 -48.43 22.93
C THR A 304 -0.50 -47.64 21.62
N PHE A 305 -1.15 -46.48 21.56
CA PHE A 305 -1.31 -45.74 20.29
C PHE A 305 -0.51 -44.44 20.21
N VAL A 306 -0.32 -43.71 21.31
CA VAL A 306 0.22 -42.34 21.25
C VAL A 306 1.72 -42.30 21.51
N ALA A 307 2.25 -43.15 22.41
CA ALA A 307 3.66 -43.16 22.77
C ALA A 307 4.63 -43.51 21.62
N PRO A 308 4.37 -44.52 20.76
CA PRO A 308 5.28 -44.88 19.67
C PRO A 308 5.37 -43.78 18.59
N GLU A 309 4.24 -43.16 18.24
CA GLU A 309 4.19 -42.08 17.26
C GLU A 309 4.87 -40.81 17.78
N LEU A 310 4.77 -40.53 19.09
CA LEU A 310 5.48 -39.40 19.71
C LEU A 310 6.99 -39.59 19.73
N GLU A 311 7.49 -40.79 20.05
CA GLU A 311 8.92 -41.10 19.96
C GLU A 311 9.46 -40.98 18.53
N GLN A 312 8.68 -41.42 17.54
CA GLN A 312 9.03 -41.26 16.13
C GLN A 312 9.10 -39.77 15.73
N ILE A 313 8.11 -38.96 16.12
CA ILE A 313 8.10 -37.52 15.84
C ILE A 313 9.28 -36.80 16.50
N VAL A 314 9.64 -37.16 17.74
CA VAL A 314 10.79 -36.60 18.45
C VAL A 314 12.12 -36.98 17.77
N THR A 315 12.22 -38.22 17.29
CA THR A 315 13.39 -38.71 16.55
C THR A 315 13.56 -37.99 15.21
N GLU A 316 12.46 -37.83 14.46
CA GLU A 316 12.44 -37.09 13.19
C GLU A 316 12.79 -35.60 13.38
N ALA A 317 12.26 -34.96 14.42
CA ALA A 317 12.57 -33.57 14.76
C ALA A 317 14.04 -33.37 15.15
N THR A 318 14.61 -34.32 15.89
CA THR A 318 16.03 -34.29 16.31
C THR A 318 16.96 -34.47 15.11
N SER A 319 16.63 -35.39 14.20
CA SER A 319 17.35 -35.61 12.94
C SER A 319 17.29 -34.39 12.01
N ALA A 320 16.10 -33.80 11.84
CA ALA A 320 15.93 -32.57 11.07
C ALA A 320 16.78 -31.42 11.64
N THR A 321 16.78 -31.25 12.97
CA THR A 321 17.60 -30.23 13.65
C THR A 321 19.09 -30.43 13.42
N ALA A 322 19.58 -31.68 13.43
CA ALA A 322 20.98 -32.00 13.12
C ALA A 322 21.35 -31.68 11.66
N ALA A 323 20.47 -32.02 10.71
CA ALA A 323 20.67 -31.73 9.28
C ALA A 323 20.73 -30.22 8.99
N VAL A 324 19.84 -29.44 9.62
CA VAL A 324 19.83 -27.97 9.56
C VAL A 324 21.14 -27.38 10.12
N ARG A 325 21.64 -27.93 11.23
CA ARG A 325 22.90 -27.49 11.84
C ARG A 325 24.10 -27.76 10.93
N GLN A 326 24.11 -28.90 10.25
CA GLN A 326 25.13 -29.24 9.26
C GLN A 326 25.08 -28.33 8.03
N ALA A 327 23.89 -28.09 7.46
CA ALA A 327 23.69 -27.20 6.32
C ALA A 327 24.10 -25.74 6.61
N ASN A 328 23.82 -25.25 7.82
CA ASN A 328 24.25 -23.93 8.29
C ASN A 328 25.77 -23.78 8.35
N ASN A 329 26.48 -24.82 8.81
CA ASN A 329 27.94 -24.81 8.86
C ASN A 329 28.54 -24.82 7.45
N THR A 330 28.00 -25.62 6.53
CA THR A 330 28.48 -25.68 5.13
C THR A 330 28.22 -24.38 4.37
N SER A 331 27.04 -23.75 4.55
CA SER A 331 26.66 -22.47 3.92
C SER A 331 27.50 -21.30 4.43
N ARG A 332 27.79 -21.23 5.74
CA ARG A 332 28.69 -20.21 6.31
C ARG A 332 30.11 -20.35 5.77
N VAL A 333 30.63 -21.57 5.67
CA VAL A 333 31.97 -21.83 5.12
C VAL A 333 32.03 -21.48 3.63
N ALA A 334 31.01 -21.80 2.84
CA ALA A 334 30.95 -21.48 1.42
C ALA A 334 30.88 -19.96 1.14
N LYS A 335 30.06 -19.22 1.92
CA LYS A 335 29.95 -17.76 1.80
C LYS A 335 31.25 -17.04 2.20
N TRP A 336 31.86 -17.48 3.29
CA TRP A 336 33.15 -16.91 3.74
C TRP A 336 34.28 -17.23 2.76
N SER A 337 34.27 -18.42 2.14
CA SER A 337 35.23 -18.81 1.11
C SER A 337 35.09 -17.96 -0.15
N SER A 338 33.87 -17.72 -0.64
CA SER A 338 33.60 -16.86 -1.82
C SER A 338 33.97 -15.39 -1.57
N ASP A 339 33.58 -14.83 -0.43
CA ASP A 339 33.93 -13.44 -0.07
C ASP A 339 35.45 -13.26 0.11
N LYS A 340 36.16 -14.31 0.58
CA LYS A 340 37.61 -14.30 0.73
C LYS A 340 38.35 -14.48 -0.60
N LEU A 341 37.88 -15.38 -1.48
CA LEU A 341 38.46 -15.58 -2.81
C LEU A 341 38.43 -14.29 -3.64
N HIS A 342 37.31 -13.57 -3.62
CA HIS A 342 37.19 -12.29 -4.33
C HIS A 342 38.06 -11.18 -3.72
N LEU A 343 38.38 -11.23 -2.43
CA LEU A 343 39.29 -10.27 -1.79
C LEU A 343 40.77 -10.60 -2.03
N ASP A 344 41.11 -11.88 -2.14
CA ASP A 344 42.47 -12.37 -2.39
C ASP A 344 42.85 -12.22 -3.88
N GLU A 345 41.95 -12.51 -4.83
CA GLU A 345 42.14 -12.24 -6.27
C GLU A 345 42.36 -10.74 -6.57
N PHE A 346 41.71 -9.85 -5.81
CA PHE A 346 41.93 -8.41 -5.88
C PHE A 346 43.28 -7.97 -5.29
N GLY A 347 43.83 -8.74 -4.35
CA GLY A 347 45.18 -8.52 -3.82
C GLY A 347 46.29 -8.84 -4.83
N GLU A 348 46.01 -9.76 -5.76
CA GLU A 348 46.95 -10.19 -6.80
C GLU A 348 46.84 -9.36 -8.09
N LEU A 349 45.65 -8.84 -8.44
CA LEU A 349 45.46 -7.98 -9.62
C LEU A 349 46.00 -6.55 -9.48
N ASP A 350 46.20 -6.05 -8.25
CA ASP A 350 46.60 -4.67 -7.97
C ASP A 350 48.07 -4.58 -7.49
N GLY A 351 49.02 -5.02 -8.32
CA GLY A 351 50.48 -4.99 -8.04
C GLY A 351 51.09 -3.62 -7.69
N LYS A 352 50.29 -2.59 -7.38
CA LYS A 352 50.69 -1.31 -6.79
C LYS A 352 49.82 -1.03 -5.56
N ARG A 353 50.48 -0.83 -4.41
CA ARG A 353 49.84 -0.47 -3.12
C ARG A 353 48.89 0.73 -3.28
N THR A 354 47.59 0.47 -3.40
CA THR A 354 46.55 1.47 -3.17
C THR A 354 46.67 2.04 -1.75
N SER A 355 46.58 3.37 -1.60
CA SER A 355 46.79 4.03 -0.31
C SER A 355 45.81 3.53 0.77
N ASN A 356 46.26 3.44 2.03
CA ASN A 356 45.45 2.98 3.17
C ASN A 356 44.10 3.71 3.31
N LYS A 357 43.98 4.95 2.79
CA LYS A 357 42.74 5.73 2.82
C LYS A 357 41.67 5.17 1.87
N ASN A 358 42.07 4.74 0.66
CA ASN A 358 41.14 4.16 -0.32
C ASN A 358 40.65 2.78 0.13
N ARG A 359 41.55 1.95 0.68
CA ARG A 359 41.17 0.66 1.30
C ARG A 359 40.16 0.80 2.43
N ASN A 360 40.31 1.82 3.29
CA ASN A 360 39.38 2.06 4.39
C ASN A 360 38.02 2.57 3.91
N LEU A 361 37.99 3.43 2.87
CA LEU A 361 36.75 3.92 2.28
C LEU A 361 35.96 2.78 1.61
N VAL A 362 36.61 1.97 0.78
CA VAL A 362 36.02 0.80 0.12
C VAL A 362 35.54 -0.22 1.16
N LYS A 363 36.33 -0.50 2.20
CA LYS A 363 35.90 -1.38 3.32
C LYS A 363 34.72 -0.82 4.10
N CYS A 364 34.68 0.50 4.36
CA CYS A 364 33.58 1.12 5.12
C CYS A 364 32.28 1.15 4.30
N LEU A 365 32.40 1.40 2.99
CA LEU A 365 31.26 1.43 2.07
C LEU A 365 30.77 0.02 1.78
N SER A 366 31.65 -0.95 1.56
CA SER A 366 31.33 -2.38 1.46
C SER A 366 30.64 -2.89 2.74
N LYS A 367 31.17 -2.57 3.94
CA LYS A 367 30.52 -2.87 5.24
C LYS A 367 29.14 -2.24 5.40
N ARG A 368 28.85 -1.13 4.72
CA ARG A 368 27.55 -0.44 4.71
C ARG A 368 26.66 -0.82 3.51
N GLY A 369 27.03 -1.84 2.73
CA GLY A 369 26.26 -2.30 1.57
C GLY A 369 26.42 -1.46 0.30
N PHE A 370 27.31 -0.46 0.30
CA PHE A 370 27.70 0.31 -0.87
C PHE A 370 28.92 -0.37 -1.50
N MET A 371 28.69 -1.35 -2.38
CA MET A 371 29.77 -1.90 -3.20
C MET A 371 30.25 -0.83 -4.19
N LEU A 372 31.20 0.02 -3.81
CA LEU A 372 31.70 1.08 -4.69
C LEU A 372 32.84 0.64 -5.63
N GLY A 373 33.43 -0.53 -5.41
CA GLY A 373 34.59 -0.98 -6.18
C GLY A 373 34.31 -1.70 -7.51
N ALA A 374 33.09 -2.21 -7.71
CA ALA A 374 32.76 -3.09 -8.84
C ALA A 374 31.53 -2.72 -9.73
N PRO A 375 30.67 -1.72 -9.45
CA PRO A 375 29.43 -1.57 -10.23
C PRO A 375 29.65 -1.15 -11.67
N ILE A 376 30.56 -0.20 -11.89
CA ILE A 376 30.73 0.36 -13.24
C ILE A 376 31.58 -0.55 -14.13
N THR A 377 32.49 -1.34 -13.56
CA THR A 377 33.20 -2.37 -14.32
C THR A 377 32.25 -3.49 -14.77
N TYR A 378 31.26 -3.88 -13.96
CA TYR A 378 30.20 -4.78 -14.41
C TYR A 378 29.31 -4.17 -15.49
N ILE A 379 29.04 -2.86 -15.42
CA ILE A 379 28.34 -2.14 -16.49
C ILE A 379 29.09 -2.25 -17.81
N LYS A 380 30.43 -2.29 -17.81
CA LYS A 380 31.20 -2.50 -19.04
C LYS A 380 30.85 -3.82 -19.73
N GLY A 381 30.46 -4.85 -18.99
CA GLY A 381 30.03 -6.13 -19.53
C GLY A 381 28.64 -6.11 -20.19
N VAL A 382 27.79 -5.13 -19.86
CA VAL A 382 26.41 -5.04 -20.34
C VAL A 382 26.15 -3.83 -21.25
N ASP A 383 26.94 -2.77 -21.08
CA ASP A 383 26.86 -1.49 -21.78
C ASP A 383 28.28 -0.93 -22.01
N GLY A 384 29.15 -1.75 -22.61
CA GLY A 384 30.57 -1.45 -22.80
C GLY A 384 30.87 -0.25 -23.71
N GLU A 385 29.88 0.17 -24.49
CA GLU A 385 29.97 1.32 -25.39
C GLU A 385 29.68 2.66 -24.69
N HIS A 386 29.27 2.64 -23.41
CA HIS A 386 28.98 3.87 -22.69
C HIS A 386 30.22 4.78 -22.61
N ASP A 387 30.04 6.06 -22.91
CA ASP A 387 31.07 7.12 -23.00
C ASP A 387 32.03 7.17 -21.80
N VAL A 388 31.53 6.77 -20.62
CA VAL A 388 32.31 6.71 -19.36
C VAL A 388 33.57 5.85 -19.48
N PHE A 389 33.53 4.73 -20.22
CA PHE A 389 34.67 3.82 -20.32
C PHE A 389 35.77 4.36 -21.22
N SER A 390 35.40 5.20 -22.19
CA SER A 390 36.38 5.89 -23.05
C SER A 390 37.04 7.05 -22.31
N ARG A 391 36.28 7.78 -21.48
CA ARG A 391 36.76 8.96 -20.73
C ARG A 391 37.53 8.60 -19.46
N HIS A 392 37.17 7.48 -18.85
CA HIS A 392 37.75 6.98 -17.61
C HIS A 392 38.28 5.57 -17.82
N PRO A 393 39.38 5.39 -18.59
CA PRO A 393 39.91 4.07 -18.91
C PRO A 393 40.58 3.40 -17.69
N GLY A 394 41.01 4.19 -16.70
CA GLY A 394 41.69 3.71 -15.51
C GLY A 394 40.72 3.12 -14.47
N PRO A 395 40.99 1.91 -13.92
CA PRO A 395 40.19 1.33 -12.84
C PRO A 395 40.04 2.25 -11.61
N GLU A 396 41.08 3.02 -11.28
CA GLU A 396 41.04 4.00 -10.20
C GLU A 396 40.06 5.14 -10.50
N GLU A 397 40.03 5.67 -11.72
CA GLU A 397 39.07 6.72 -12.12
C GLU A 397 37.63 6.20 -12.14
N LEU A 398 37.43 4.96 -12.60
CA LEU A 398 36.13 4.30 -12.60
C LEU A 398 35.58 4.11 -11.18
N SER A 399 36.43 3.95 -10.17
CA SER A 399 36.00 3.87 -8.77
C SER A 399 35.34 5.17 -8.24
N TYR A 400 35.55 6.29 -8.94
CA TYR A 400 34.90 7.57 -8.67
C TYR A 400 33.66 7.81 -9.54
N CYS A 401 33.27 6.87 -10.40
CA CYS A 401 32.12 6.99 -11.28
C CYS A 401 30.92 6.21 -10.72
N LEU A 402 29.87 6.94 -10.33
CA LEU A 402 28.69 6.40 -9.67
C LEU A 402 27.56 6.14 -10.67
N PRO A 403 27.16 4.89 -10.92
CA PRO A 403 26.02 4.62 -11.78
C PRO A 403 24.72 5.04 -11.12
N CYS A 404 23.95 5.86 -11.83
CA CYS A 404 22.75 6.52 -11.35
C CYS A 404 21.59 6.33 -12.33
N LEU A 405 20.37 6.43 -11.81
CA LEU A 405 19.16 6.60 -12.62
C LEU A 405 18.55 7.96 -12.32
N MET A 406 18.07 8.61 -13.37
CA MET A 406 17.06 9.65 -13.23
C MET A 406 15.71 9.00 -13.07
N HIS A 407 14.83 9.64 -12.32
CA HIS A 407 13.44 9.25 -12.22
C HIS A 407 12.55 10.47 -12.09
N GLY A 408 11.36 10.39 -12.67
CA GLY A 408 10.32 11.32 -12.32
C GLY A 408 8.95 10.70 -12.45
N ASP A 409 8.01 11.41 -11.85
CA ASP A 409 6.63 11.00 -11.68
C ASP A 409 5.75 12.23 -11.36
N GLU A 410 4.44 12.07 -11.44
CA GLU A 410 3.46 13.05 -10.98
C GLU A 410 2.85 12.61 -9.65
N GLY A 411 3.42 13.11 -8.56
CA GLY A 411 2.89 12.92 -7.22
C GLY A 411 1.62 13.76 -6.97
N VAL A 412 1.08 13.64 -5.74
CA VAL A 412 -0.14 14.34 -5.31
C VAL A 412 0.20 15.52 -4.39
N GLY A 413 0.09 16.73 -4.94
CA GLY A 413 0.33 17.99 -4.25
C GLY A 413 -0.91 18.58 -3.57
N TYR A 414 -0.83 19.88 -3.25
CA TYR A 414 -1.90 20.62 -2.56
C TYR A 414 -3.24 20.53 -3.31
N ARG A 415 -4.35 20.29 -2.58
CA ARG A 415 -5.71 20.07 -3.12
C ARG A 415 -5.78 18.94 -4.15
N ARG A 416 -5.00 17.87 -3.94
CA ARG A 416 -4.91 16.70 -4.84
C ARG A 416 -4.54 17.06 -6.29
N LYS A 417 -3.91 18.22 -6.51
CA LYS A 417 -3.39 18.59 -7.84
C LYS A 417 -2.07 17.86 -8.10
N PRO A 418 -1.80 17.43 -9.34
CA PRO A 418 -0.54 16.80 -9.67
C PRO A 418 0.66 17.70 -9.32
N VAL A 419 1.76 17.08 -8.95
CA VAL A 419 3.04 17.76 -8.77
C VAL A 419 4.11 16.92 -9.46
N LEU A 420 4.67 17.47 -10.54
CA LEU A 420 5.77 16.85 -11.25
C LEU A 420 6.99 16.86 -10.34
N GLN A 421 7.65 15.71 -10.20
CA GLN A 421 8.85 15.56 -9.40
C GLN A 421 9.92 14.91 -10.25
N LEU A 422 11.14 15.43 -10.15
CA LEU A 422 12.32 14.82 -10.73
C LEU A 422 13.32 14.56 -9.61
N LEU A 423 13.83 13.34 -9.58
CA LEU A 423 14.76 12.85 -8.59
C LEU A 423 15.82 11.98 -9.26
N TRP A 424 16.87 11.67 -8.53
CA TRP A 424 17.86 10.70 -8.96
C TRP A 424 18.31 9.85 -7.78
N GLY A 425 18.99 8.74 -8.09
CA GLY A 425 19.72 8.00 -7.09
C GLY A 425 20.63 6.95 -7.70
N PRO A 426 21.49 6.34 -6.88
CA PRO A 426 22.37 5.28 -7.33
C PRO A 426 21.56 4.07 -7.80
N LEU A 427 22.09 3.37 -8.80
CA LEU A 427 21.49 2.13 -9.29
C LEU A 427 21.58 1.02 -8.23
N LEU A 428 22.68 0.96 -7.49
CA LEU A 428 22.87 0.07 -6.35
C LEU A 428 21.93 0.41 -5.18
N ARG A 429 21.01 -0.50 -4.86
CA ARG A 429 19.93 -0.29 -3.87
C ARG A 429 19.91 -1.33 -2.73
N VAL A 430 21.04 -1.62 -2.07
CA VAL A 430 21.11 -2.64 -0.99
C VAL A 430 20.93 -2.08 0.45
N GLY A 431 19.88 -2.51 1.17
CA GLY A 431 19.74 -2.33 2.64
C GLY A 431 19.21 -1.02 3.30
N LEU A 432 18.72 0.01 2.60
CA LEU A 432 18.29 1.30 3.18
C LEU A 432 16.97 1.78 2.54
N GLY A 433 16.17 2.54 3.29
CA GLY A 433 14.93 3.14 2.81
C GLY A 433 15.13 4.20 1.72
N ALA A 434 14.04 4.61 1.07
CA ALA A 434 14.09 5.52 -0.08
C ALA A 434 14.73 6.89 0.23
N ALA A 435 14.43 7.47 1.40
CA ALA A 435 14.98 8.74 1.87
C ALA A 435 16.52 8.74 2.03
N ASN A 436 17.13 7.58 2.25
CA ASN A 436 18.59 7.46 2.44
C ASN A 436 19.36 7.36 1.13
N ARG A 437 18.69 7.41 -0.02
CA ARG A 437 19.28 7.05 -1.32
C ARG A 437 18.87 7.94 -2.46
N LEU A 438 17.64 8.44 -2.41
CA LEU A 438 17.07 9.24 -3.47
C LEU A 438 17.22 10.71 -3.13
N PHE A 439 17.56 11.47 -4.15
CA PHE A 439 17.80 12.90 -4.07
C PHE A 439 16.77 13.62 -4.91
N LEU A 440 15.97 14.46 -4.28
CA LEU A 440 15.03 15.33 -4.99
C LEU A 440 15.82 16.39 -5.75
N ILE A 441 15.67 16.44 -7.08
CA ILE A 441 16.26 17.50 -7.91
C ILE A 441 15.34 18.71 -7.88
N THR A 442 14.07 18.51 -8.22
CA THR A 442 13.11 19.59 -8.33
C THR A 442 11.68 19.10 -8.23
N THR A 443 10.77 20.04 -7.98
CA THR A 443 9.33 19.81 -8.01
C THR A 443 8.62 20.96 -8.70
N CYS A 444 7.63 20.65 -9.53
CA CYS A 444 6.86 21.61 -10.31
C CYS A 444 5.36 21.35 -10.14
N PRO A 445 4.60 22.23 -9.47
CA PRO A 445 3.15 22.11 -9.36
C PRO A 445 2.46 22.13 -10.72
N HIS A 446 1.39 21.33 -10.87
CA HIS A 446 0.57 21.27 -12.09
C HIS A 446 0.16 22.64 -12.63
N LYS A 447 -0.17 23.60 -11.76
CA LYS A 447 -0.58 24.96 -12.16
C LYS A 447 0.50 25.73 -12.95
N TYR A 448 1.78 25.34 -12.87
CA TYR A 448 2.86 26.03 -13.57
C TYR A 448 3.08 25.55 -14.99
N TYR A 449 2.72 24.30 -15.30
CA TYR A 449 2.94 23.74 -16.63
C TYR A 449 1.65 23.36 -17.37
N SER A 450 0.55 23.09 -16.67
CA SER A 450 -0.69 22.61 -17.32
C SER A 450 -1.29 23.56 -18.36
N GLY A 451 -1.17 24.87 -18.16
CA GLY A 451 -1.63 25.88 -19.13
C GLY A 451 -0.80 25.95 -20.42
N TYR A 452 0.35 25.26 -20.47
CA TYR A 452 1.29 25.23 -21.59
C TYR A 452 1.36 23.85 -22.25
N ASN A 453 0.41 22.96 -21.96
CA ASN A 453 0.37 21.64 -22.58
C ASN A 453 -0.19 21.76 -24.01
N GLU A 454 0.69 21.71 -25.02
CA GLU A 454 0.31 21.74 -26.43
C GLU A 454 0.09 20.31 -27.00
N GLY A 455 0.03 19.32 -26.12
CA GLY A 455 -0.03 17.90 -26.45
C GLY A 455 1.34 17.25 -26.49
N THR A 456 1.39 15.93 -26.35
CA THR A 456 2.65 15.19 -26.13
C THR A 456 3.71 15.39 -27.21
N ALA A 457 3.28 15.60 -28.46
CA ALA A 457 4.18 15.76 -29.60
C ALA A 457 4.73 17.19 -29.76
N ALA A 458 3.95 18.21 -29.34
CA ALA A 458 4.39 19.59 -29.31
C ALA A 458 5.22 19.90 -28.05
N GLY A 459 5.04 19.08 -27.00
CA GLY A 459 5.77 19.18 -25.75
C GLY A 459 5.07 20.12 -24.77
N ASN A 460 5.85 20.59 -23.81
CA ASN A 460 5.39 21.57 -22.84
C ASN A 460 6.58 22.47 -22.52
N PRO A 461 6.61 23.73 -23.02
CA PRO A 461 7.81 24.56 -22.96
C PRO A 461 8.30 24.82 -21.52
N VAL A 462 7.40 24.75 -20.52
CA VAL A 462 7.78 24.86 -19.11
C VAL A 462 8.47 23.59 -18.63
N VAL A 463 7.91 22.41 -18.92
CA VAL A 463 8.53 21.13 -18.58
C VAL A 463 9.83 20.95 -19.35
N ASP A 464 9.85 21.25 -20.64
CA ASP A 464 11.04 21.10 -21.50
C ASP A 464 12.19 21.97 -21.02
N ARG A 465 11.91 23.23 -20.67
CA ARG A 465 12.92 24.12 -20.07
C ARG A 465 13.40 23.59 -18.73
N LEU A 466 12.49 23.12 -17.87
CA LEU A 466 12.84 22.55 -16.57
C LEU A 466 13.76 21.32 -16.73
N MET A 467 13.38 20.37 -17.58
CA MET A 467 14.16 19.17 -17.86
C MET A 467 15.51 19.49 -18.51
N LYS A 468 15.58 20.53 -19.35
CA LYS A 468 16.84 20.98 -19.96
C LYS A 468 17.82 21.51 -18.91
N GLU A 469 17.36 22.27 -17.93
CA GLU A 469 18.23 22.71 -16.81
C GLU A 469 18.66 21.53 -15.92
N CYS A 470 17.77 20.56 -15.69
CA CYS A 470 18.11 19.32 -15.01
C CYS A 470 19.17 18.52 -15.78
N GLY A 471 19.02 18.39 -17.10
CA GLY A 471 20.00 17.76 -17.99
C GLY A 471 21.36 18.47 -17.95
N ARG A 472 21.39 19.82 -17.92
CA ARG A 472 22.65 20.58 -17.79
C ARG A 472 23.33 20.32 -16.45
N SER A 473 22.56 20.26 -15.37
CA SER A 473 23.08 19.97 -14.03
C SER A 473 23.64 18.54 -13.95
N ALA A 474 22.95 17.58 -14.57
CA ALA A 474 23.40 16.19 -14.66
C ALA A 474 24.66 16.05 -15.52
N CYS A 475 24.72 16.73 -16.66
CA CYS A 475 25.88 16.82 -17.53
C CYS A 475 27.09 17.41 -16.77
N LYS A 476 26.88 18.47 -15.98
CA LYS A 476 27.92 19.03 -15.10
C LYS A 476 28.40 18.00 -14.07
N ALA A 477 27.49 17.29 -13.41
CA ALA A 477 27.82 16.25 -12.43
C ALA A 477 28.52 15.03 -13.06
N TYR A 478 28.30 14.76 -14.34
CA TYR A 478 29.02 13.74 -15.09
C TYR A 478 30.45 14.19 -15.43
N TYR A 479 30.60 15.35 -16.09
CA TYR A 479 31.90 15.79 -16.60
C TYR A 479 32.84 16.31 -15.50
N GLN A 480 32.33 17.21 -14.66
CA GLN A 480 33.09 17.89 -13.62
C GLN A 480 33.12 17.11 -12.32
N GLY A 481 32.10 16.27 -12.09
CA GLY A 481 31.91 15.56 -10.83
C GLY A 481 31.47 16.48 -9.69
N ILE A 482 31.31 15.87 -8.52
CA ILE A 482 30.93 16.51 -7.27
C ILE A 482 32.13 16.37 -6.32
N PRO A 483 32.81 17.47 -5.94
CA PRO A 483 33.96 17.41 -5.06
C PRO A 483 33.50 17.03 -3.64
N THR A 484 34.22 16.09 -3.04
CA THR A 484 34.01 15.67 -1.65
C THR A 484 35.36 15.55 -0.94
N LYS A 485 35.36 15.37 0.38
CA LYS A 485 36.59 15.07 1.14
C LYS A 485 37.26 13.74 0.75
N PHE A 486 36.57 12.90 -0.02
CA PHE A 486 37.05 11.59 -0.46
C PHE A 486 37.48 11.56 -1.94
N GLY A 487 37.41 12.70 -2.64
CA GLY A 487 37.65 12.80 -4.08
C GLY A 487 36.46 13.39 -4.82
N THR A 488 36.58 13.49 -6.14
CA THR A 488 35.56 14.05 -7.02
C THR A 488 34.76 12.93 -7.66
N PHE A 489 33.51 12.75 -7.22
CA PHE A 489 32.65 11.68 -7.74
C PHE A 489 31.87 12.14 -8.96
N LYS A 490 31.89 11.35 -10.03
CA LYS A 490 31.14 11.62 -11.26
C LYS A 490 29.83 10.83 -11.24
N LEU A 491 28.72 11.48 -11.58
CA LEU A 491 27.42 10.82 -11.66
C LEU A 491 27.18 10.33 -13.09
N VAL A 492 27.07 9.02 -13.27
CA VAL A 492 26.87 8.36 -14.57
C VAL A 492 25.41 7.96 -14.69
N PHE A 493 24.61 8.77 -15.38
CA PHE A 493 23.19 8.51 -15.56
C PHE A 493 22.99 7.51 -16.70
N LEU A 494 22.58 6.29 -16.36
CA LEU A 494 22.39 5.20 -17.33
C LEU A 494 20.99 5.18 -17.97
N GLY A 495 20.10 6.03 -17.48
CA GLY A 495 18.74 6.11 -18.00
C GLY A 495 17.77 6.90 -17.14
N LEU A 496 16.58 7.06 -17.70
CA LEU A 496 15.40 7.70 -17.15
C LEU A 496 14.34 6.64 -16.87
N ALA A 497 14.11 6.36 -15.60
CA ALA A 497 13.01 5.53 -15.11
C ALA A 497 11.79 6.41 -14.77
N GLY A 498 10.62 5.79 -14.64
CA GLY A 498 9.36 6.49 -14.35
C GLY A 498 8.19 5.74 -14.96
N ASP A 499 6.99 6.25 -14.70
CA ASP A 499 5.83 5.75 -15.41
C ASP A 499 5.90 6.18 -16.90
N HIS A 500 5.26 5.40 -17.78
CA HIS A 500 5.31 5.66 -19.21
C HIS A 500 4.71 7.05 -19.57
N PRO A 501 3.58 7.50 -18.99
CA PRO A 501 3.08 8.86 -19.18
C PRO A 501 4.12 9.96 -18.91
N PHE A 502 4.84 9.89 -17.79
CA PHE A 502 5.93 10.81 -17.47
C PHE A 502 7.02 10.77 -18.53
N GLN A 503 7.53 9.57 -18.85
CA GLN A 503 8.60 9.39 -19.86
C GLN A 503 8.21 9.97 -21.21
N THR A 504 6.96 9.72 -21.65
CA THR A 504 6.44 10.25 -22.92
C THR A 504 6.42 11.78 -22.91
N LYS A 505 5.99 12.36 -21.78
CA LYS A 505 5.88 13.81 -21.59
C LYS A 505 7.26 14.49 -21.58
N VAL A 506 8.23 13.98 -20.83
CA VAL A 506 9.54 14.64 -20.67
C VAL A 506 10.51 14.38 -21.82
N CYS A 507 10.31 13.31 -22.58
CA CYS A 507 11.11 13.03 -23.77
C CYS A 507 10.46 13.55 -25.08
N ALA A 508 9.33 14.25 -25.01
CA ALA A 508 8.53 14.65 -26.17
C ALA A 508 8.30 13.50 -27.17
N SER A 509 8.04 12.30 -26.63
CA SER A 509 7.93 11.08 -27.43
C SER A 509 6.64 11.12 -28.26
N LEU A 510 6.79 10.95 -29.57
CA LEU A 510 5.71 10.73 -30.54
C LEU A 510 5.03 9.37 -30.33
N ARG A 511 5.75 8.43 -29.69
CA ARG A 511 5.29 7.06 -29.43
C ARG A 511 4.90 6.88 -27.98
N GLY A 512 3.80 6.19 -27.74
CA GLY A 512 3.40 5.83 -26.38
C GLY A 512 2.04 5.17 -26.26
N HIS A 513 1.69 4.73 -25.05
CA HIS A 513 0.54 3.85 -24.77
C HIS A 513 -0.85 4.33 -25.23
N LEU A 514 -1.04 5.60 -25.62
CA LEU A 514 -2.30 6.15 -26.15
C LEU A 514 -2.22 6.54 -27.64
N ARG A 515 -1.18 6.08 -28.35
CA ARG A 515 -0.88 6.45 -29.73
C ARG A 515 -0.98 5.21 -30.62
N LYS A 516 -1.03 5.42 -31.95
CA LYS A 516 -0.94 4.33 -32.93
C LYS A 516 0.44 3.67 -32.91
N GLU A 517 1.50 4.47 -32.80
CA GLU A 517 2.86 4.02 -32.52
C GLU A 517 3.06 3.98 -31.01
N ILE A 518 3.32 2.80 -30.47
CA ILE A 518 3.14 2.55 -29.03
C ILE A 518 4.46 2.45 -28.29
N CYS A 519 5.52 1.98 -28.94
CA CYS A 519 6.80 1.75 -28.28
C CYS A 519 7.84 2.83 -28.60
N PRO A 520 8.44 3.50 -27.60
CA PRO A 520 9.59 4.37 -27.86
C PRO A 520 10.84 3.63 -28.37
N TRP A 521 10.98 2.33 -28.15
CA TRP A 521 12.18 1.57 -28.58
C TRP A 521 12.08 0.97 -29.97
N CYS A 522 10.88 0.77 -30.52
CA CYS A 522 10.69 0.11 -31.81
C CYS A 522 9.50 0.71 -32.57
N GLU A 523 9.23 0.22 -33.77
CA GLU A 523 8.13 0.71 -34.62
C GLU A 523 6.84 -0.07 -34.40
N ALA A 524 6.72 -0.78 -33.26
CA ALA A 524 5.53 -1.53 -32.91
C ALA A 524 4.29 -0.63 -32.92
N ASN A 525 3.26 -1.13 -33.59
CA ASN A 525 1.98 -0.50 -33.82
C ASN A 525 0.88 -1.57 -33.85
N THR A 526 -0.34 -1.17 -34.19
CA THR A 526 -1.51 -2.06 -34.18
C THR A 526 -1.77 -2.80 -35.49
N TYR A 527 -0.93 -2.64 -36.53
CA TYR A 527 -1.20 -3.16 -37.87
C TYR A 527 0.04 -3.82 -38.51
N ASP A 528 0.96 -3.03 -39.05
CA ASP A 528 2.08 -3.53 -39.86
C ASP A 528 3.15 -4.20 -38.99
N VAL A 529 3.31 -3.72 -37.77
CA VAL A 529 4.31 -4.20 -36.82
C VAL A 529 3.58 -4.51 -35.51
N PRO A 530 2.78 -5.59 -35.46
CA PRO A 530 1.87 -5.87 -34.35
C PRO A 530 2.62 -5.94 -33.02
N PHE A 531 2.13 -5.20 -32.03
CA PHE A 531 2.76 -5.14 -30.70
C PHE A 531 2.40 -6.35 -29.83
N GLU A 532 1.27 -6.98 -30.11
CA GLU A 532 0.75 -8.17 -29.46
C GLU A 532 1.57 -9.43 -29.79
N ASP A 533 2.38 -9.40 -30.86
CA ASP A 533 3.26 -10.50 -31.22
C ASP A 533 4.49 -10.53 -30.31
N CYS A 534 4.51 -11.44 -29.35
CA CYS A 534 5.65 -11.70 -28.47
C CYS A 534 6.51 -12.88 -28.92
N SER A 535 6.29 -13.44 -30.11
CA SER A 535 7.09 -14.54 -30.64
C SER A 535 8.56 -14.15 -30.81
N SER A 536 9.44 -15.15 -30.92
CA SER A 536 10.86 -14.93 -31.26
C SER A 536 11.03 -14.31 -32.65
N SER A 537 10.06 -14.52 -33.55
CA SER A 537 10.00 -13.99 -34.92
C SER A 537 9.29 -12.63 -35.03
N ALA A 538 8.90 -12.01 -33.90
CA ALA A 538 8.08 -10.81 -33.93
C ALA A 538 8.70 -9.67 -34.74
N ARG A 539 7.90 -9.07 -35.61
CA ARG A 539 8.37 -8.06 -36.59
C ARG A 539 9.02 -6.85 -35.93
N TRP A 540 8.51 -6.40 -34.78
CA TRP A 540 9.03 -5.23 -34.07
C TRP A 540 10.47 -5.41 -33.58
N ARG A 541 10.94 -6.64 -33.35
CA ARG A 541 12.33 -6.90 -32.92
C ARG A 541 13.33 -6.41 -33.96
N LYS A 542 12.98 -6.50 -35.24
CA LYS A 542 13.77 -5.98 -36.37
C LYS A 542 13.63 -4.47 -36.57
N THR A 543 12.94 -3.76 -35.69
CA THR A 543 12.74 -2.30 -35.78
C THR A 543 13.27 -1.57 -34.54
N LEU A 544 13.96 -2.31 -33.66
CA LEU A 544 14.54 -1.77 -32.43
C LEU A 544 15.55 -0.68 -32.78
N PHE A 545 15.31 0.51 -32.23
CA PHE A 545 16.15 1.70 -32.39
C PHE A 545 16.38 2.16 -33.83
N HIS A 546 15.61 1.65 -34.81
CA HIS A 546 15.70 2.07 -36.21
C HIS A 546 15.33 3.53 -36.44
N SER A 547 14.43 4.05 -35.61
CA SER A 547 13.93 5.41 -35.72
C SER A 547 13.71 6.02 -34.35
N MET A 548 14.07 7.30 -34.23
CA MET A 548 13.94 8.05 -32.99
C MET A 548 12.47 8.28 -32.66
N PRO A 549 12.04 8.12 -31.40
CA PRO A 549 10.66 8.33 -31.03
C PRO A 549 10.31 9.81 -30.85
N TRP A 550 11.20 10.75 -31.16
CA TRP A 550 10.99 12.21 -31.06
C TRP A 550 11.43 12.92 -32.34
N LYS A 551 10.77 14.05 -32.67
CA LYS A 551 11.18 14.92 -33.80
C LYS A 551 12.36 15.82 -33.45
N VAL A 552 12.39 16.27 -32.20
CA VAL A 552 13.41 17.15 -31.65
C VAL A 552 14.09 16.39 -30.52
N PRO A 553 15.43 16.43 -30.38
CA PRO A 553 16.12 15.76 -29.30
C PRO A 553 15.52 16.12 -27.93
N PRO A 554 15.30 15.14 -27.04
CA PRO A 554 14.69 15.39 -25.75
C PRO A 554 15.58 16.31 -24.91
N PRO A 555 15.03 16.99 -23.89
CA PRO A 555 15.83 17.84 -23.00
C PRO A 555 17.03 17.14 -22.35
N PHE A 556 16.98 15.81 -22.18
CA PHE A 556 18.07 15.00 -21.66
C PHE A 556 19.11 14.55 -22.69
N ALA A 557 18.98 14.89 -23.98
CA ALA A 557 19.94 14.54 -25.04
C ALA A 557 21.36 15.09 -24.79
N ILE A 558 21.51 16.07 -23.89
CA ILE A 558 22.81 16.63 -23.48
C ILE A 558 23.52 15.78 -22.42
N VAL A 559 22.83 14.82 -21.81
CA VAL A 559 23.42 13.82 -20.90
C VAL A 559 23.97 12.70 -21.77
N PRO A 560 25.18 12.18 -21.52
CA PRO A 560 25.72 11.04 -22.28
C PRO A 560 24.73 9.88 -22.36
N GLY A 561 24.46 9.41 -23.59
CA GLY A 561 23.46 8.37 -23.88
C GLY A 561 22.00 8.83 -23.86
N GLY A 562 21.71 10.04 -23.36
CA GLY A 562 20.37 10.62 -23.25
C GLY A 562 19.72 10.99 -24.58
N ASP A 563 20.49 10.99 -25.66
CA ASP A 563 20.05 11.17 -27.04
C ASP A 563 19.63 9.85 -27.69
N HIS A 564 19.79 8.70 -27.03
CA HIS A 564 19.39 7.39 -27.56
C HIS A 564 18.09 6.89 -26.91
N PRO A 565 17.17 6.21 -27.63
CA PRO A 565 15.90 5.76 -27.05
C PRO A 565 16.04 4.76 -25.89
N SER A 566 17.14 4.00 -25.84
CA SER A 566 17.46 3.10 -24.73
C SER A 566 17.71 3.82 -23.40
N PHE A 567 17.85 5.15 -23.40
CA PHE A 567 17.90 5.95 -22.18
C PHE A 567 16.57 5.89 -21.43
N ILE A 568 15.44 5.75 -22.13
CA ILE A 568 14.14 5.49 -21.49
C ILE A 568 14.17 4.04 -20.98
N LYS A 569 14.15 3.85 -19.67
CA LYS A 569 14.19 2.51 -19.06
C LYS A 569 12.79 2.02 -18.71
N TRP A 570 12.51 0.76 -19.05
CA TRP A 570 11.25 0.13 -18.66
C TRP A 570 11.22 -0.12 -17.16
N ASP A 571 10.24 0.46 -16.48
CA ASP A 571 10.03 0.17 -15.08
C ASP A 571 9.31 -1.17 -14.90
N LEU A 572 10.04 -2.17 -14.40
CA LEU A 572 9.52 -3.49 -14.10
C LEU A 572 8.20 -3.45 -13.32
N MET A 573 8.09 -2.59 -12.31
CA MET A 573 6.89 -2.51 -11.49
C MET A 573 5.69 -2.06 -12.33
N HIS A 574 5.79 -0.93 -13.03
CA HIS A 574 4.70 -0.42 -13.86
C HIS A 574 4.33 -1.31 -15.05
N MET A 575 5.29 -2.04 -15.63
CA MET A 575 5.03 -2.91 -16.77
C MET A 575 4.37 -4.23 -16.38
N VAL A 576 4.77 -4.81 -15.24
CA VAL A 576 4.39 -6.18 -14.87
C VAL A 576 3.36 -6.19 -13.75
N PRO A 577 3.70 -6.07 -12.44
CA PRO A 577 2.71 -6.14 -11.36
C PRO A 577 1.71 -4.97 -11.36
N HIS A 578 2.06 -3.80 -11.89
CA HIS A 578 1.13 -2.68 -12.13
C HIS A 578 0.62 -2.61 -13.58
N GLY A 579 0.94 -3.62 -14.38
CA GLY A 579 0.64 -3.68 -15.81
C GLY A 579 0.04 -5.00 -16.21
N CYS A 580 0.69 -5.72 -17.13
CA CYS A 580 0.08 -6.91 -17.73
C CYS A 580 -0.19 -8.03 -16.73
N ALA A 581 0.56 -8.16 -15.62
CA ALA A 581 0.27 -9.17 -14.60
C ALA A 581 -1.03 -8.88 -13.85
N ARG A 582 -1.33 -7.59 -13.63
CA ARG A 582 -2.56 -7.14 -12.98
C ARG A 582 -3.79 -7.48 -13.82
N ASN A 583 -3.71 -7.15 -15.12
CA ASN A 583 -4.74 -7.52 -16.10
C ASN A 583 -4.90 -9.05 -16.16
N PHE A 584 -3.79 -9.79 -16.21
CA PHE A 584 -3.81 -11.25 -16.24
C PHE A 584 -4.52 -11.83 -15.00
N CYS A 585 -4.14 -11.42 -13.79
CA CYS A 585 -4.74 -11.92 -12.57
C CYS A 585 -6.23 -11.56 -12.46
N ALA A 586 -6.61 -10.32 -12.81
CA ALA A 586 -8.02 -9.92 -12.87
C ALA A 586 -8.80 -10.79 -13.87
N SER A 587 -8.23 -11.04 -15.05
CA SER A 587 -8.82 -11.88 -16.09
C SER A 587 -9.00 -13.32 -15.63
N VAL A 588 -8.04 -13.88 -14.89
CA VAL A 588 -8.16 -15.22 -14.29
C VAL A 588 -9.28 -15.24 -13.26
N VAL A 589 -9.38 -14.26 -12.34
CA VAL A 589 -10.50 -14.19 -11.38
C VAL A 589 -11.85 -14.15 -12.12
N CYS A 590 -11.97 -13.29 -13.13
CA CYS A 590 -13.19 -13.17 -13.93
C CYS A 590 -13.50 -14.43 -14.74
N MET A 591 -12.48 -15.12 -15.26
CA MET A 591 -12.60 -16.41 -15.96
C MET A 591 -13.19 -17.48 -15.04
N LEU A 592 -12.65 -17.61 -13.82
CA LEU A 592 -13.11 -18.58 -12.81
C LEU A 592 -14.54 -18.27 -12.34
N CYS A 593 -14.88 -16.99 -12.12
CA CYS A 593 -16.20 -16.57 -11.66
C CYS A 593 -17.27 -16.54 -12.76
N GLY A 594 -16.86 -16.32 -14.00
CA GLY A 594 -17.74 -16.11 -15.15
C GLY A 594 -17.92 -17.38 -15.97
N PRO A 595 -17.24 -17.51 -17.12
CA PRO A 595 -17.50 -18.60 -18.07
C PRO A 595 -17.18 -19.99 -17.54
N LEU A 596 -16.20 -20.16 -16.64
CA LEU A 596 -15.94 -21.47 -16.02
C LEU A 596 -16.89 -21.77 -14.86
N GLY A 597 -17.45 -20.74 -14.23
CA GLY A 597 -18.44 -20.91 -13.16
C GLY A 597 -17.97 -21.74 -11.96
N LEU A 598 -16.67 -21.74 -11.66
CA LEU A 598 -16.06 -22.61 -10.63
C LEU A 598 -16.35 -22.16 -9.20
N PHE A 599 -16.79 -20.92 -9.03
CA PHE A 599 -17.25 -20.40 -7.74
C PHE A 599 -18.76 -20.54 -7.59
N VAL A 600 -19.16 -21.31 -6.57
CA VAL A 600 -20.56 -21.37 -6.13
C VAL A 600 -20.95 -19.99 -5.59
N PRO A 601 -21.91 -19.29 -6.23
CA PRO A 601 -22.31 -17.96 -5.76
C PRO A 601 -22.96 -18.08 -4.38
N PHE A 602 -22.67 -17.14 -3.48
CA PHE A 602 -23.41 -17.03 -2.22
C PHE A 602 -24.92 -16.93 -2.49
N PRO A 603 -25.80 -17.49 -1.63
CA PRO A 603 -27.24 -17.33 -1.77
C PRO A 603 -27.63 -15.84 -1.60
N GLY A 604 -28.64 -15.39 -2.33
CA GLY A 604 -29.15 -14.02 -2.20
C GLY A 604 -29.65 -13.41 -3.52
N SER A 605 -30.18 -12.19 -3.41
CA SER A 605 -30.57 -11.37 -4.56
C SER A 605 -29.34 -10.77 -5.26
N GLY A 606 -29.53 -10.31 -6.50
CA GLY A 606 -28.46 -9.71 -7.32
C GLY A 606 -27.83 -10.66 -8.34
N LEU A 607 -26.98 -10.08 -9.20
CA LEU A 607 -26.38 -10.79 -10.32
C LEU A 607 -25.49 -11.95 -9.83
N LYS A 608 -25.65 -13.13 -10.44
CA LYS A 608 -24.84 -14.33 -10.17
C LYS A 608 -23.35 -13.99 -10.15
N LYS A 609 -22.90 -13.21 -11.14
CA LYS A 609 -21.53 -12.70 -11.27
C LYS A 609 -21.01 -12.01 -10.01
N ASN A 610 -21.78 -11.10 -9.41
CA ASN A 610 -21.36 -10.35 -8.22
C ASN A 610 -21.23 -11.28 -7.02
N ARG A 611 -22.18 -12.22 -6.86
CA ARG A 611 -22.16 -13.20 -5.77
C ARG A 611 -21.02 -14.21 -5.92
N SER A 612 -20.65 -14.58 -7.15
CA SER A 612 -19.45 -15.40 -7.42
C SER A 612 -18.15 -14.65 -7.13
N LEU A 613 -18.05 -13.36 -7.49
CA LEU A 613 -16.90 -12.53 -7.14
C LEU A 613 -16.74 -12.38 -5.62
N GLN A 614 -17.85 -12.18 -4.90
CA GLN A 614 -17.83 -12.14 -3.44
C GLN A 614 -17.34 -13.45 -2.83
N ALA A 615 -17.81 -14.60 -3.33
CA ALA A 615 -17.34 -15.91 -2.89
C ALA A 615 -15.83 -16.10 -3.15
N ALA A 616 -15.34 -15.68 -4.31
CA ALA A 616 -13.92 -15.70 -4.63
C ALA A 616 -13.09 -14.82 -3.67
N TYR A 617 -13.59 -13.62 -3.33
CA TYR A 617 -12.91 -12.73 -2.40
C TYR A 617 -12.84 -13.30 -0.97
N SER A 618 -13.90 -13.95 -0.49
CA SER A 618 -13.89 -14.62 0.82
C SER A 618 -12.83 -15.73 0.92
N LEU A 619 -12.55 -16.45 -0.18
CA LEU A 619 -11.45 -17.41 -0.22
C LEU A 619 -10.07 -16.71 -0.21
N LEU A 620 -9.92 -15.57 -0.90
CA LEU A 620 -8.71 -14.76 -0.82
C LEU A 620 -8.46 -14.27 0.61
N GLU A 621 -9.48 -13.73 1.29
CA GLU A 621 -9.36 -13.29 2.69
C GLU A 621 -8.96 -14.43 3.62
N SER A 622 -9.61 -15.60 3.48
CA SER A 622 -9.26 -16.78 4.27
C SER A 622 -7.80 -17.19 4.03
N TRP A 623 -7.35 -17.21 2.78
CA TRP A 623 -5.97 -17.50 2.42
C TRP A 623 -4.99 -16.48 3.00
N LEU A 624 -5.30 -15.18 2.93
CA LEU A 624 -4.48 -14.10 3.47
C LEU A 624 -4.27 -14.26 4.99
N VAL A 625 -5.31 -14.63 5.72
CA VAL A 625 -5.22 -14.97 7.16
C VAL A 625 -4.29 -16.15 7.38
N CYS A 626 -4.44 -17.23 6.61
CA CYS A 626 -3.60 -18.43 6.73
C CYS A 626 -2.11 -18.13 6.48
N VAL A 627 -1.78 -17.27 5.51
CA VAL A 627 -0.38 -16.91 5.19
C VAL A 627 0.17 -15.75 6.01
N GLY A 628 -0.64 -15.17 6.91
CA GLY A 628 -0.26 -14.03 7.75
C GLY A 628 0.05 -12.77 6.94
N LYS A 629 -0.73 -12.50 5.89
CA LYS A 629 -0.58 -11.31 5.02
C LYS A 629 -1.90 -10.54 4.93
N SER A 630 -1.83 -9.32 4.40
CA SER A 630 -3.01 -8.50 4.12
C SER A 630 -2.84 -7.73 2.82
N MET A 631 -3.96 -7.50 2.13
CA MET A 631 -4.03 -6.63 0.95
C MET A 631 -4.22 -5.19 1.42
N ARG A 632 -3.46 -4.25 0.85
CA ARG A 632 -3.55 -2.85 1.25
C ARG A 632 -4.70 -2.14 0.55
N ASP A 633 -4.86 -2.36 -0.76
CA ASP A 633 -5.70 -1.54 -1.63
C ASP A 633 -6.91 -2.30 -2.17
N LEU A 634 -6.76 -3.58 -2.54
CA LEU A 634 -7.87 -4.40 -3.04
C LEU A 634 -8.65 -5.01 -1.87
N LYS A 635 -9.75 -4.38 -1.49
CA LYS A 635 -10.59 -4.76 -0.32
C LYS A 635 -11.79 -5.62 -0.65
N GLU A 636 -12.07 -5.83 -1.92
CA GLU A 636 -13.17 -6.68 -2.41
C GLU A 636 -13.01 -6.95 -3.90
N PHE A 637 -13.65 -8.02 -4.40
CA PHE A 637 -13.86 -8.23 -5.82
C PHE A 637 -15.24 -7.73 -6.23
N THR A 638 -15.27 -6.66 -7.01
CA THR A 638 -16.48 -6.10 -7.63
C THR A 638 -16.27 -5.92 -9.12
N PRO A 639 -17.35 -5.89 -9.92
CA PRO A 639 -17.27 -5.50 -11.34
C PRO A 639 -16.51 -4.19 -11.55
N GLU A 640 -16.65 -3.23 -10.63
CA GLU A 640 -16.00 -1.93 -10.67
C GLU A 640 -14.50 -2.03 -10.41
N ASN A 641 -14.09 -2.71 -9.34
CA ASN A 641 -12.67 -2.85 -8.98
C ASN A 641 -11.89 -3.74 -9.95
N LEU A 642 -12.58 -4.63 -10.67
CA LEU A 642 -12.02 -5.47 -11.73
C LEU A 642 -12.28 -4.95 -13.14
N GLN A 643 -12.85 -3.74 -13.29
CA GLN A 643 -13.21 -3.13 -14.57
C GLN A 643 -13.96 -4.09 -15.53
N TRP A 644 -14.74 -5.01 -14.97
CA TRP A 644 -15.45 -6.05 -15.70
C TRP A 644 -16.94 -5.87 -15.47
N LYS A 645 -17.56 -4.86 -16.08
CA LYS A 645 -19.00 -4.59 -15.93
C LYS A 645 -19.79 -5.49 -16.87
N LEU A 646 -19.39 -5.52 -18.14
CA LEU A 646 -19.93 -6.33 -19.21
C LEU A 646 -19.00 -7.50 -19.55
N ASN A 647 -19.53 -8.55 -20.16
CA ASN A 647 -18.73 -9.70 -20.62
C ASN A 647 -17.77 -9.35 -21.77
N ARG A 648 -17.96 -8.17 -22.38
CA ARG A 648 -17.10 -7.60 -23.42
C ARG A 648 -16.03 -6.64 -22.88
N ASP A 649 -16.02 -6.38 -21.58
CA ASP A 649 -14.97 -5.57 -20.95
C ASP A 649 -13.74 -6.44 -20.69
N PHE A 650 -12.55 -5.88 -20.92
CA PHE A 650 -11.28 -6.48 -20.53
C PHE A 650 -11.03 -6.21 -19.04
N PRO A 651 -11.02 -7.25 -18.17
CA PRO A 651 -10.75 -7.08 -16.76
C PRO A 651 -9.38 -6.44 -16.49
N ASP A 652 -9.38 -5.50 -15.55
CA ASP A 652 -8.18 -4.89 -14.96
C ASP A 652 -8.48 -4.58 -13.49
N SER A 653 -7.50 -4.78 -12.61
CA SER A 653 -7.69 -4.50 -11.19
C SER A 653 -7.24 -3.09 -10.83
N THR A 654 -7.93 -2.45 -9.90
CA THR A 654 -7.47 -1.19 -9.27
C THR A 654 -6.34 -1.39 -8.26
N CYS A 655 -5.88 -2.63 -8.06
CA CYS A 655 -4.88 -2.96 -7.04
C CYS A 655 -3.47 -2.41 -7.33
N LYS A 656 -2.67 -2.32 -6.27
CA LYS A 656 -1.26 -1.95 -6.33
C LYS A 656 -0.35 -3.14 -6.69
N ALA A 657 0.89 -2.88 -7.08
CA ALA A 657 1.84 -3.94 -7.43
C ALA A 657 2.06 -4.98 -6.32
N SER A 658 2.07 -4.53 -5.05
CA SER A 658 2.16 -5.43 -3.88
C SER A 658 0.98 -6.39 -3.84
N ASP A 659 -0.22 -5.86 -4.02
CA ASP A 659 -1.48 -6.60 -4.02
C ASP A 659 -1.55 -7.57 -5.20
N CYS A 660 -1.10 -7.16 -6.39
CA CYS A 660 -1.00 -8.05 -7.56
C CYS A 660 -0.08 -9.25 -7.32
N THR A 661 1.01 -9.07 -6.55
CA THR A 661 1.92 -10.15 -6.19
C THR A 661 1.22 -11.17 -5.27
N LEU A 662 0.44 -10.69 -4.30
CA LEU A 662 -0.35 -11.56 -3.43
C LEU A 662 -1.48 -12.27 -4.19
N LEU A 663 -2.14 -11.55 -5.11
CA LEU A 663 -3.18 -12.11 -5.96
C LEU A 663 -2.63 -13.24 -6.85
N THR A 664 -1.42 -13.07 -7.39
CA THR A 664 -0.73 -14.12 -8.17
C THR A 664 -0.48 -15.37 -7.30
N GLN A 665 0.02 -15.18 -6.08
CA GLN A 665 0.31 -16.27 -5.14
C GLN A 665 -0.96 -17.00 -4.69
N TRP A 666 -2.04 -16.26 -4.41
CA TRP A 666 -3.32 -16.85 -4.07
C TRP A 666 -3.92 -17.64 -5.22
N LEU A 667 -3.91 -17.10 -6.45
CA LEU A 667 -4.44 -17.83 -7.61
C LEU A 667 -3.66 -19.12 -7.91
N LEU A 668 -2.34 -19.11 -7.70
CA LEU A 668 -1.51 -20.31 -7.77
C LEU A 668 -1.92 -21.36 -6.74
N ASP A 669 -2.03 -20.94 -5.47
CA ASP A 669 -2.42 -21.83 -4.39
C ASP A 669 -3.84 -22.39 -4.64
N LEU A 670 -4.79 -21.51 -4.98
CA LEU A 670 -6.17 -21.85 -5.24
C LEU A 670 -6.31 -22.87 -6.39
N ILE A 671 -5.78 -22.56 -7.57
CA ILE A 671 -5.91 -23.46 -8.73
C ILE A 671 -5.12 -24.76 -8.51
N GLY A 672 -3.98 -24.70 -7.82
CA GLY A 672 -3.15 -25.88 -7.54
C GLY A 672 -3.69 -26.81 -6.45
N THR A 673 -4.61 -26.34 -5.60
CA THR A 673 -5.14 -27.12 -4.46
C THR A 673 -6.61 -27.48 -4.61
N MET A 674 -7.40 -26.69 -5.33
CA MET A 674 -8.82 -26.98 -5.52
C MET A 674 -8.99 -28.21 -6.43
N PRO A 675 -9.95 -29.11 -6.12
CA PRO A 675 -10.17 -30.34 -6.89
C PRO A 675 -10.98 -30.07 -8.17
N TRP A 676 -10.68 -28.98 -8.87
CA TRP A 676 -11.32 -28.65 -10.14
C TRP A 676 -10.74 -29.48 -11.27
N GLU A 677 -11.58 -29.83 -12.24
CA GLU A 677 -11.09 -30.44 -13.47
C GLU A 677 -10.18 -29.44 -14.21
N MET A 678 -8.95 -29.85 -14.49
CA MET A 678 -7.94 -29.04 -15.17
C MET A 678 -8.21 -28.96 -16.67
N THR A 679 -9.29 -28.26 -17.02
CA THR A 679 -9.58 -27.88 -18.41
C THR A 679 -8.41 -27.12 -19.02
N GLU A 680 -8.28 -27.14 -20.35
CA GLU A 680 -7.16 -26.50 -21.05
C GLU A 680 -6.97 -25.01 -20.66
N PRO A 681 -8.02 -24.15 -20.59
CA PRO A 681 -7.85 -22.77 -20.16
C PRO A 681 -7.36 -22.64 -18.70
N LEU A 682 -7.81 -23.52 -17.81
CA LEU A 682 -7.40 -23.51 -16.42
C LEU A 682 -5.92 -23.94 -16.28
N LYS A 683 -5.51 -24.95 -17.04
CA LYS A 683 -4.12 -25.41 -17.12
C LYS A 683 -3.20 -24.30 -17.66
N VAL A 684 -3.57 -23.66 -18.75
CA VAL A 684 -2.79 -22.55 -19.33
C VAL A 684 -2.72 -21.36 -18.36
N ALA A 685 -3.82 -21.06 -17.65
CA ALA A 685 -3.81 -20.01 -16.62
C ALA A 685 -2.85 -20.34 -15.47
N TYR A 686 -2.87 -21.59 -14.98
CA TYR A 686 -1.97 -22.05 -13.93
C TYR A 686 -0.50 -21.96 -14.35
N GLU A 687 -0.15 -22.47 -15.54
CA GLU A 687 1.21 -22.37 -16.09
C GLU A 687 1.66 -20.91 -16.25
N GLY A 688 0.76 -20.03 -16.71
CA GLY A 688 1.00 -18.60 -16.83
C GLY A 688 1.27 -17.93 -15.48
N LEU A 689 0.49 -18.27 -14.45
CA LEU A 689 0.69 -17.77 -13.08
C LEU A 689 2.02 -18.27 -12.49
N GLN A 690 2.41 -19.53 -12.74
CA GLN A 690 3.66 -20.09 -12.24
C GLN A 690 4.86 -19.37 -12.86
N SER A 691 4.79 -19.20 -14.17
CA SER A 691 5.77 -18.47 -14.96
C SER A 691 5.89 -17.01 -14.52
N LEU A 692 4.76 -16.35 -14.23
CA LEU A 692 4.71 -14.98 -13.71
C LEU A 692 5.36 -14.86 -12.32
N ASP A 693 4.97 -15.70 -11.36
CA ASP A 693 5.54 -15.68 -10.00
C ASP A 693 7.05 -15.98 -10.05
N GLN A 694 7.47 -16.96 -10.86
CA GLN A 694 8.88 -17.28 -11.04
C GLN A 694 9.65 -16.10 -11.65
N PHE A 695 9.14 -15.45 -12.69
CA PHE A 695 9.76 -14.27 -13.30
C PHE A 695 9.92 -13.13 -12.28
N GLN A 696 8.87 -12.81 -11.53
CA GLN A 696 8.91 -11.77 -10.49
C GLN A 696 9.92 -12.11 -9.39
N ARG A 697 9.95 -13.35 -8.89
CA ARG A 697 10.94 -13.80 -7.91
C ARG A 697 12.36 -13.69 -8.46
N LEU A 698 12.59 -14.13 -9.69
CA LEU A 698 13.90 -14.04 -10.33
C LEU A 698 14.34 -12.59 -10.58
N CYS A 699 13.43 -11.62 -10.71
CA CYS A 699 13.81 -10.22 -10.79
C CYS A 699 14.08 -9.59 -9.41
N TYR A 700 13.28 -9.91 -8.39
CA TYR A 700 13.31 -9.21 -7.09
C TYR A 700 14.16 -9.90 -6.00
N SER A 701 14.49 -11.18 -6.15
CA SER A 701 15.43 -11.91 -5.27
C SER A 701 16.89 -11.72 -5.70
N GLY A 702 17.86 -12.36 -5.03
CA GLY A 702 19.28 -12.37 -5.44
C GLY A 702 19.94 -11.01 -5.69
N ASP A 703 20.91 -10.98 -6.60
CA ASP A 703 21.45 -9.71 -7.15
C ASP A 703 20.35 -8.99 -7.94
N ARG A 704 20.14 -7.71 -7.63
CA ARG A 704 19.11 -6.86 -8.23
C ARG A 704 19.58 -6.09 -9.46
N LEU A 705 20.88 -6.04 -9.72
CA LEU A 705 21.44 -5.33 -10.85
C LEU A 705 21.71 -6.23 -12.03
N PHE A 706 22.38 -7.35 -11.76
CA PHE A 706 22.86 -8.23 -12.82
C PHE A 706 22.32 -9.64 -12.67
N MET A 707 22.23 -10.33 -13.81
CA MET A 707 21.91 -11.74 -13.89
C MET A 707 23.09 -12.50 -14.46
N ASP A 708 23.54 -13.52 -13.74
CA ASP A 708 24.46 -14.54 -14.25
C ASP A 708 23.78 -15.37 -15.37
N PRO A 709 24.54 -16.16 -16.15
CA PRO A 709 23.99 -16.85 -17.32
C PRO A 709 22.89 -17.87 -17.00
N ALA A 710 22.93 -18.52 -15.83
CA ALA A 710 21.90 -19.47 -15.42
C ALA A 710 20.60 -18.73 -15.08
N ARG A 711 20.71 -17.61 -14.36
CA ARG A 711 19.58 -16.76 -14.02
C ARG A 711 19.00 -16.03 -15.23
N GLN A 712 19.82 -15.63 -16.21
CA GLN A 712 19.36 -15.08 -17.48
C GLN A 712 18.41 -16.05 -18.19
N ARG A 713 18.82 -17.32 -18.35
CA ARG A 713 18.00 -18.37 -18.99
C ARG A 713 16.70 -18.60 -18.23
N SER A 714 16.77 -18.83 -16.92
CA SER A 714 15.58 -19.06 -16.09
C SER A 714 14.61 -17.88 -16.11
N THR A 715 15.12 -16.65 -16.10
CA THR A 715 14.31 -15.42 -16.15
C THR A 715 13.64 -15.27 -17.50
N ARG A 716 14.38 -15.49 -18.59
CA ARG A 716 13.86 -15.47 -19.95
C ARG A 716 12.74 -16.50 -20.09
N ASP A 717 12.99 -17.75 -19.68
CA ASP A 717 12.04 -18.85 -19.84
C ASP A 717 10.76 -18.63 -19.05
N ALA A 718 10.87 -18.19 -17.79
CA ALA A 718 9.72 -17.82 -16.97
C ALA A 718 8.91 -16.67 -17.61
N ARG A 719 9.57 -15.65 -18.18
CA ARG A 719 8.85 -14.56 -18.84
C ARG A 719 8.19 -15.01 -20.15
N VAL A 720 8.86 -15.83 -20.97
CA VAL A 720 8.28 -16.42 -22.20
C VAL A 720 7.04 -17.26 -21.83
N GLY A 721 7.15 -18.11 -20.80
CA GLY A 721 6.03 -18.93 -20.32
C GLY A 721 4.81 -18.08 -19.97
N PHE A 722 5.00 -16.97 -19.25
CA PHE A 722 3.93 -16.05 -18.89
C PHE A 722 3.29 -15.38 -20.12
N LEU A 723 4.09 -14.78 -21.01
CA LEU A 723 3.55 -14.07 -22.18
C LEU A 723 2.84 -15.02 -23.15
N ASN A 724 3.35 -16.24 -23.31
CA ASN A 724 2.72 -17.27 -24.14
C ASN A 724 1.39 -17.74 -23.56
N ALA A 725 1.32 -17.98 -22.24
CA ALA A 725 0.07 -18.35 -21.58
C ALA A 725 -0.99 -17.24 -21.71
N TYR A 726 -0.58 -15.97 -21.53
CA TYR A 726 -1.46 -14.81 -21.74
C TYR A 726 -2.02 -14.81 -23.17
N SER A 727 -1.17 -14.91 -24.20
CA SER A 727 -1.62 -14.88 -25.60
C SER A 727 -2.52 -16.04 -25.95
N LYS A 728 -2.22 -17.25 -25.47
CA LYS A 728 -3.07 -18.43 -25.67
C LYS A 728 -4.47 -18.21 -25.08
N LEU A 729 -4.56 -17.67 -23.86
CA LEU A 729 -5.83 -17.37 -23.22
C LEU A 729 -6.59 -16.23 -23.90
N ALA A 730 -5.89 -15.20 -24.39
CA ALA A 730 -6.47 -14.14 -25.19
C ALA A 730 -7.13 -14.67 -26.45
N VAL A 731 -6.41 -15.47 -27.24
CA VAL A 731 -6.95 -16.09 -28.46
C VAL A 731 -8.11 -17.03 -28.13
N TYR A 732 -7.94 -17.90 -27.13
CA TYR A 732 -8.96 -18.87 -26.72
C TYR A 732 -10.28 -18.17 -26.35
N TRP A 733 -10.25 -17.24 -25.39
CA TRP A 733 -11.47 -16.62 -24.88
C TRP A 733 -12.10 -15.64 -25.87
N HIS A 734 -11.30 -14.93 -26.66
CA HIS A 734 -11.81 -14.11 -27.75
C HIS A 734 -12.57 -14.98 -28.77
N GLY A 735 -12.04 -16.16 -29.12
CA GLY A 735 -12.74 -17.13 -29.96
C GLY A 735 -14.06 -17.65 -29.37
N GLN A 736 -14.21 -17.63 -28.04
CA GLN A 736 -15.45 -17.97 -27.33
C GLN A 736 -16.39 -16.76 -27.14
N GLY A 737 -16.07 -15.59 -27.70
CA GLY A 737 -16.86 -14.36 -27.54
C GLY A 737 -16.70 -13.66 -26.19
N TRP A 738 -15.66 -13.99 -25.42
CA TRP A 738 -15.34 -13.38 -24.13
C TRP A 738 -14.09 -12.49 -24.26
N CYS A 739 -14.20 -11.22 -23.85
CA CYS A 739 -13.07 -10.29 -23.87
C CYS A 739 -12.31 -10.32 -22.55
N LEU A 740 -11.78 -11.49 -22.15
CA LEU A 740 -11.10 -11.62 -20.86
C LEU A 740 -9.65 -11.12 -20.91
N PHE A 741 -8.84 -11.55 -21.88
CA PHE A 741 -7.40 -11.22 -21.84
C PHE A 741 -7.07 -10.22 -22.95
N GLY A 742 -6.96 -8.94 -22.58
CA GLY A 742 -6.67 -7.85 -23.52
C GLY A 742 -5.18 -7.56 -23.63
N PHE A 743 -4.67 -7.36 -24.85
CA PHE A 743 -3.29 -6.90 -25.06
C PHE A 743 -3.17 -5.40 -24.75
N THR A 744 -2.19 -5.05 -23.92
CA THR A 744 -1.88 -3.66 -23.58
C THR A 744 -0.46 -3.31 -24.01
N PRO A 745 -0.12 -2.01 -24.18
CA PRO A 745 1.27 -1.63 -24.48
C PRO A 745 2.27 -2.17 -23.45
N LYS A 746 1.86 -2.31 -22.19
CA LYS A 746 2.68 -2.91 -21.11
C LYS A 746 3.00 -4.39 -21.31
N TYR A 747 2.10 -5.14 -21.95
CA TYR A 747 2.36 -6.51 -22.39
C TYR A 747 3.53 -6.53 -23.39
N HIS A 748 3.50 -5.64 -24.37
CA HIS A 748 4.59 -5.49 -25.35
C HIS A 748 5.90 -5.01 -24.73
N TYR A 749 5.87 -4.00 -23.84
CA TYR A 749 7.07 -3.52 -23.15
C TYR A 749 7.76 -4.64 -22.35
N THR A 750 6.97 -5.53 -21.74
CA THR A 750 7.50 -6.72 -21.04
C THR A 750 8.25 -7.68 -21.99
N SER A 751 7.89 -7.68 -23.27
CA SER A 751 8.59 -8.46 -24.30
C SER A 751 9.96 -7.90 -24.69
N HIS A 752 10.28 -6.64 -24.37
CA HIS A 752 11.63 -6.10 -24.64
C HIS A 752 12.69 -6.75 -23.75
N TRP A 753 12.37 -7.09 -22.49
CA TRP A 753 13.28 -7.88 -21.65
C TRP A 753 13.54 -9.28 -22.20
N ASP A 754 12.63 -9.85 -23.00
CA ASP A 754 12.93 -11.05 -23.77
C ASP A 754 14.11 -10.87 -24.68
N HIS A 755 14.03 -9.78 -25.44
CA HIS A 755 14.97 -9.52 -26.49
C HIS A 755 16.33 -9.27 -25.85
N GLU A 756 16.39 -8.39 -24.84
CA GLU A 756 17.63 -8.12 -24.10
C GLU A 756 18.27 -9.38 -23.51
N LEU A 757 17.49 -10.22 -22.80
CA LEU A 757 18.02 -11.46 -22.22
C LEU A 757 18.43 -12.47 -23.31
N THR A 758 17.69 -12.54 -24.41
CA THR A 758 18.01 -13.45 -25.52
C THR A 758 19.27 -13.00 -26.25
N GLU A 759 19.47 -11.70 -26.48
CA GLU A 759 20.71 -11.16 -27.04
C GLU A 759 21.89 -11.43 -26.09
N ALA A 760 21.72 -11.19 -24.79
CA ALA A 760 22.76 -11.47 -23.80
C ALA A 760 23.17 -12.95 -23.79
N ILE A 761 22.19 -13.87 -23.80
CA ILE A 761 22.44 -15.31 -23.87
C ILE A 761 23.12 -15.71 -25.19
N ARG A 762 22.66 -15.15 -26.32
CA ARG A 762 23.21 -15.45 -27.66
C ARG A 762 24.65 -14.99 -27.80
N ASN A 763 24.97 -13.82 -27.24
CA ASN A 763 26.31 -13.25 -27.23
C ASN A 763 27.18 -13.80 -26.10
N CYS A 764 26.70 -14.81 -25.36
CA CYS A 764 27.39 -15.43 -24.24
C CYS A 764 27.90 -14.42 -23.20
N LEU A 765 27.14 -13.35 -22.94
CA LEU A 765 27.50 -12.35 -21.94
C LEU A 765 27.48 -12.98 -20.55
N GLU A 766 28.55 -12.76 -19.79
CA GLU A 766 28.65 -13.20 -18.41
C GLU A 766 27.54 -12.57 -17.54
N TRP A 767 27.21 -11.31 -17.83
CA TRP A 767 26.23 -10.53 -17.09
C TRP A 767 25.21 -9.92 -18.05
N ALA A 768 23.94 -9.92 -17.63
CA ALA A 768 22.88 -9.15 -18.27
C ALA A 768 22.19 -8.26 -17.24
N TRP A 769 21.51 -7.21 -17.71
CA TRP A 769 20.67 -6.39 -16.84
C TRP A 769 19.55 -7.23 -16.22
N ASN A 770 19.42 -7.19 -14.90
CA ASN A 770 18.23 -7.65 -14.21
C ASN A 770 17.11 -6.61 -14.47
N PRO A 771 15.93 -6.99 -14.98
CA PRO A 771 14.79 -6.06 -15.12
C PRO A 771 14.46 -5.31 -13.82
N GLY A 772 14.69 -5.94 -12.67
CA GLY A 772 14.54 -5.37 -11.34
C GLY A 772 15.46 -4.17 -11.05
N ALA A 773 16.55 -3.99 -11.79
CA ALA A 773 17.46 -2.86 -11.66
C ALA A 773 16.76 -1.52 -11.96
N PHE A 774 15.77 -1.56 -12.85
CA PHE A 774 15.01 -0.38 -13.31
C PHE A 774 13.65 -0.26 -12.60
N SER A 775 13.36 -1.12 -11.63
CA SER A 775 12.11 -1.12 -10.89
C SER A 775 11.96 0.15 -10.02
N THR A 776 10.77 0.76 -10.01
CA THR A 776 10.49 2.03 -9.32
C THR A 776 9.77 2.00 -7.95
N PRO A 777 9.49 0.88 -7.23
CA PRO A 777 8.74 0.93 -5.97
C PRO A 777 9.34 1.89 -4.94
N MET A 778 10.66 1.87 -4.78
CA MET A 778 11.35 2.79 -3.87
C MET A 778 11.27 4.26 -4.33
N MET A 779 11.22 4.49 -5.64
CA MET A 779 11.14 5.83 -6.20
C MET A 779 9.73 6.38 -6.03
N GLU A 780 8.69 5.58 -6.20
CA GLU A 780 7.30 5.94 -5.85
C GLU A 780 7.14 6.27 -4.37
N ASP A 781 7.72 5.48 -3.46
CA ASP A 781 7.67 5.78 -2.02
C ASP A 781 8.27 7.16 -1.72
N PHE A 782 9.36 7.51 -2.41
CA PHE A 782 10.01 8.81 -2.28
C PHE A 782 9.23 9.94 -2.94
N VAL A 783 8.57 9.69 -4.07
CA VAL A 783 7.60 10.60 -4.68
C VAL A 783 6.46 10.86 -3.68
N GLY A 784 5.96 9.84 -3.00
CA GLY A 784 4.97 9.96 -1.94
C GLY A 784 5.45 10.82 -0.76
N LEU A 785 6.69 10.61 -0.30
CA LEU A 785 7.33 11.40 0.75
C LEU A 785 7.44 12.88 0.36
N THR A 786 8.05 13.17 -0.79
CA THR A 786 8.26 14.54 -1.26
C THR A 786 6.95 15.23 -1.65
N SER A 787 5.95 14.46 -2.10
CA SER A 787 4.57 14.92 -2.28
C SER A 787 3.94 15.37 -0.97
N ARG A 788 4.08 14.60 0.12
CA ARG A 788 3.63 15.02 1.46
C ARG A 788 4.27 16.34 1.87
N ILE A 789 5.60 16.47 1.72
CA ILE A 789 6.31 17.72 2.01
C ILE A 789 5.74 18.88 1.16
N SER A 790 5.47 18.65 -0.12
CA SER A 790 4.91 19.67 -1.02
C SER A 790 3.52 20.17 -0.65
N ARG A 791 2.72 19.38 0.09
CA ARG A 791 1.40 19.81 0.58
C ARG A 791 1.48 20.79 1.74
N THR A 792 2.60 20.80 2.46
CA THR A 792 2.80 21.63 3.67
C THR A 792 3.34 23.02 3.38
N VAL A 793 3.45 23.41 2.10
CA VAL A 793 4.05 24.69 1.69
C VAL A 793 3.05 25.50 0.88
N HIS A 794 3.18 26.83 0.93
CA HIS A 794 2.29 27.72 0.21
C HIS A 794 2.34 27.46 -1.30
N ALA A 795 1.18 27.44 -1.97
CA ALA A 795 1.05 27.07 -3.38
C ALA A 795 1.98 27.89 -4.31
N GLY A 796 2.21 29.17 -4.02
CA GLY A 796 3.09 30.06 -4.80
C GLY A 796 4.58 29.72 -4.69
N THR A 797 5.00 29.05 -3.61
CA THR A 797 6.41 28.80 -3.29
C THR A 797 6.75 27.32 -3.22
N VAL A 798 5.86 26.45 -3.73
CA VAL A 798 6.03 24.98 -3.68
C VAL A 798 7.41 24.53 -4.16
N PRO A 799 7.91 24.90 -5.36
CA PRO A 799 9.22 24.43 -5.81
C PRO A 799 10.35 24.70 -4.81
N LEU A 800 10.46 25.95 -4.35
CA LEU A 800 11.54 26.38 -3.47
C LEU A 800 11.37 25.83 -2.05
N ASN A 801 10.17 25.93 -1.48
CA ASN A 801 9.94 25.57 -0.08
C ASN A 801 9.86 24.05 0.13
N THR A 802 9.43 23.28 -0.87
CA THR A 802 9.52 21.81 -0.81
C THR A 802 10.97 21.37 -0.78
N ILE A 803 11.84 21.93 -1.63
CA ILE A 803 13.27 21.62 -1.62
C ILE A 803 13.90 22.03 -0.28
N ARG A 804 13.61 23.22 0.24
CA ARG A 804 14.13 23.67 1.55
C ARG A 804 13.72 22.72 2.68
N LYS A 805 12.44 22.36 2.77
CA LYS A 805 11.97 21.41 3.79
C LYS A 805 12.57 20.02 3.61
N TYR A 806 12.69 19.55 2.38
CA TYR A 806 13.37 18.30 2.07
C TYR A 806 14.84 18.33 2.55
N LEU A 807 15.58 19.39 2.27
CA LEU A 807 16.98 19.53 2.71
C LEU A 807 17.11 19.60 4.23
N LEU A 808 16.17 20.25 4.93
CA LEU A 808 16.12 20.23 6.39
C LEU A 808 15.90 18.81 6.93
N GLU A 809 15.00 18.05 6.30
CA GLU A 809 14.74 16.67 6.68
C GLU A 809 15.95 15.76 6.40
N MET A 810 16.60 15.91 5.25
CA MET A 810 17.83 15.15 4.97
C MET A 810 18.95 15.50 5.94
N ARG A 811 19.11 16.78 6.31
CA ARG A 811 20.08 17.21 7.33
C ARG A 811 19.76 16.65 8.71
N ARG A 812 18.49 16.35 9.02
CA ARG A 812 18.10 15.70 10.27
C ARG A 812 18.43 14.20 10.25
N LEU A 813 18.30 13.57 9.09
CA LEU A 813 18.52 12.14 8.90
C LEU A 813 20.01 11.76 8.74
N TRP A 814 20.84 12.65 8.17
CA TRP A 814 22.28 12.43 7.91
C TRP A 814 23.16 13.13 8.93
#